data_AF-A0A1T5CTE0-F1
#
_entry.id   AF-A0A1T5CTE0-F1
#
_cell.length_a   1.000
_cell.length_b   1.000
_cell.length_c   1.000
_cell.angle_alpha   90.00
_cell.angle_beta   90.00
_cell.angle_gamma   90.00
#
_symmetry.space_group_name_H-M   'P 1'
#
loop_
_entity.id
_entity.type
_entity.pdbx_description
1 polymer ?
#
loop_
_entity_poly.entity_id
_entity_poly.type
_entity_poly.pdbx_seq_one_letter_code
_entity_poly.pdbx_strand_id
1 'polypeptide(L)'
;MSKKIIKKIDKQDFSQPYNCIHSVQKLNSIFDTNVFAANIPLKQLFKNRDILLVDDLKGDARWGMNKIIQRNISDKRVEEIKNEYLQASNRSIKFFPAITIVLLPKTKGEPRQSFENTKYGFDNIKGVEIEKGYESDEFEYDMPVELKWDKNQISALVIDGQHRVSAIRKFYDGKNESSFDNISIPATFVLFKNNNAIDLIQATRSLFIDVNNTPRLVSEERLIFIDDRNIQRRISAKIFGSNAPGEETEDVYQIMLQSEDFLLADDSFVNRYLIEESGKDDEEARGFLSNHSTLFPWEISNVMSIHKNILGNILLRYKEVDKTRDIRSICFQLHRALLEEIENYNSIEQLSDDNTSKIVERLKTSGLSESEIEIFTNLIAIKKRNLEEVQQAEGEFLVGTSADANEEREREEFIEILKNVYNQDCTKDSAFELSSSKVTELFEGKTSHFISIIVKTFNSLWFTKKIKESILSYNGDERELIFNFIVYTHETLKIHGTTRRKSDKVGKQIKEFARENEISAEKTKVLRDWNEKIEESQAENLLRTLVGQEMLFTYILSENEKINDIQLDDVIDFINTLGKVGLFNSVKVLKVNFFNIPDFTIENFNPWSEILMKGDTMKPGIVNANKGADFLYLLRNKMTDRTNAQSQIRKLERIQKSYALEILNKLERDDSQKRLKMYLALQKFPDKQLYLSPSEISAIEEKFDSGDLLTPKHRNIIGKAFGAIALTQVIDYYNQLIEN
;
A
#
# COMPACT_ATOMS: atom_id res chain seq x y z
N MET A 1 -69.47 -47.37 -18.90
CA MET A 1 -68.44 -46.37 -19.28
C MET A 1 -67.45 -46.22 -18.14
N SER A 2 -66.30 -46.88 -18.20
CA SER A 2 -65.22 -46.72 -17.21
C SER A 2 -64.28 -45.59 -17.64
N LYS A 3 -64.21 -44.50 -16.86
CA LYS A 3 -63.21 -43.45 -17.07
C LYS A 3 -61.83 -43.99 -16.70
N LYS A 4 -60.98 -44.22 -17.71
CA LYS A 4 -59.54 -44.42 -17.56
C LYS A 4 -58.95 -43.16 -16.93
N ILE A 5 -58.48 -43.27 -15.69
CA ILE A 5 -57.59 -42.28 -15.07
C ILE A 5 -56.23 -42.45 -15.74
N ILE A 6 -55.89 -41.54 -16.64
CA ILE A 6 -54.55 -41.44 -17.21
C ILE A 6 -53.66 -40.84 -16.11
N LYS A 7 -52.83 -41.67 -15.46
CA LYS A 7 -51.69 -41.18 -14.68
C LYS A 7 -50.77 -40.42 -15.65
N LYS A 8 -50.62 -39.10 -15.48
CA LYS A 8 -49.49 -38.36 -16.05
C LYS A 8 -48.23 -39.01 -15.47
N ILE A 9 -47.45 -39.64 -16.33
CA ILE A 9 -46.07 -40.01 -16.02
C ILE A 9 -45.30 -38.70 -16.04
N ASP A 10 -44.85 -38.22 -14.88
CA ASP A 10 -43.92 -37.09 -14.81
C ASP A 10 -42.66 -37.52 -15.58
N LYS A 11 -42.40 -36.84 -16.70
CA LYS A 11 -41.19 -37.05 -17.49
C LYS A 11 -40.03 -36.53 -16.63
N GLN A 12 -39.17 -37.42 -16.14
CA GLN A 12 -37.97 -37.01 -15.40
C GLN A 12 -37.11 -36.13 -16.32
N ASP A 13 -36.76 -34.93 -15.82
CA ASP A 13 -35.97 -33.94 -16.55
C ASP A 13 -34.57 -33.93 -15.94
N PHE A 14 -33.72 -34.86 -16.37
CA PHE A 14 -32.36 -34.99 -15.87
C PHE A 14 -31.44 -33.89 -16.40
N SER A 15 -30.44 -33.53 -15.61
CA SER A 15 -29.30 -32.73 -16.03
C SER A 15 -28.56 -33.41 -17.19
N GLN A 16 -27.72 -32.65 -17.88
CA GLN A 16 -26.67 -33.28 -18.68
C GLN A 16 -25.78 -34.17 -17.80
N PRO A 17 -25.16 -35.21 -18.37
CA PRO A 17 -24.14 -35.99 -17.68
C PRO A 17 -22.89 -35.15 -17.42
N TYR A 18 -22.34 -35.26 -16.21
CA TYR A 18 -21.07 -34.66 -15.83
C TYR A 18 -20.06 -35.76 -15.52
N ASN A 19 -18.96 -35.79 -16.29
CA ASN A 19 -17.85 -36.71 -16.03
C ASN A 19 -17.04 -36.19 -14.85
N CYS A 20 -16.89 -37.03 -13.84
CA CYS A 20 -16.32 -36.68 -12.55
C CYS A 20 -15.35 -37.75 -12.04
N ILE A 21 -14.52 -37.38 -11.08
CA ILE A 21 -13.80 -38.30 -10.19
C ILE A 21 -14.45 -38.18 -8.81
N HIS A 22 -14.96 -39.30 -8.27
CA HIS A 22 -15.63 -39.31 -6.98
C HIS A 22 -14.66 -39.61 -5.83
N SER A 23 -14.68 -38.77 -4.80
CA SER A 23 -13.96 -38.96 -3.55
C SER A 23 -14.87 -38.71 -2.34
N VAL A 24 -14.42 -39.09 -1.15
CA VAL A 24 -15.12 -38.84 0.11
C VAL A 24 -14.22 -38.06 1.05
N GLN A 25 -14.72 -36.95 1.59
CA GLN A 25 -13.99 -36.12 2.54
C GLN A 25 -14.59 -36.24 3.94
N LYS A 26 -13.74 -36.49 4.94
CA LYS A 26 -14.10 -36.50 6.36
C LYS A 26 -13.21 -35.54 7.16
N LEU A 27 -11.88 -35.64 7.11
CA LEU A 27 -10.94 -34.68 7.75
C LEU A 27 -11.38 -34.21 9.18
N ASN A 28 -11.73 -35.15 10.07
CA ASN A 28 -12.28 -34.92 11.42
C ASN A 28 -13.66 -34.24 11.51
N SER A 29 -14.38 -34.10 10.40
CA SER A 29 -15.78 -33.72 10.39
C SER A 29 -16.64 -34.79 11.06
N ILE A 30 -17.80 -34.36 11.58
CA ILE A 30 -18.81 -35.24 12.16
C ILE A 30 -19.40 -36.19 11.09
N PHE A 31 -19.45 -35.75 9.82
CA PHE A 31 -20.08 -36.48 8.73
C PHE A 31 -19.21 -36.48 7.47
N ASP A 32 -19.13 -37.63 6.81
CA ASP A 32 -18.46 -37.73 5.52
C ASP A 32 -19.26 -36.99 4.43
N THR A 33 -18.55 -36.40 3.47
CA THR A 33 -19.13 -35.65 2.36
C THR A 33 -18.65 -36.23 1.03
N ASN A 34 -19.58 -36.51 0.10
CA ASN A 34 -19.21 -36.95 -1.25
C ASN A 34 -18.78 -35.74 -2.09
N VAL A 35 -17.66 -35.87 -2.77
CA VAL A 35 -17.05 -34.82 -3.59
C VAL A 35 -16.76 -35.36 -4.97
N PHE A 36 -17.27 -34.70 -6.00
CA PHE A 36 -17.10 -35.08 -7.40
C PHE A 36 -16.35 -33.96 -8.13
N ALA A 37 -15.08 -34.21 -8.44
CA ALA A 37 -14.25 -33.28 -9.20
C ALA A 37 -14.52 -33.44 -10.69
N ALA A 38 -14.89 -32.36 -11.39
CA ALA A 38 -15.31 -32.38 -12.78
C ALA A 38 -14.74 -31.20 -13.57
N ASN A 39 -14.81 -31.30 -14.90
CA ASN A 39 -14.59 -30.17 -15.79
C ASN A 39 -15.90 -29.84 -16.52
N ILE A 40 -16.33 -28.59 -16.45
CA ILE A 40 -17.59 -28.14 -17.03
C ILE A 40 -17.29 -27.35 -18.30
N PRO A 41 -17.70 -27.83 -19.48
CA PRO A 41 -17.60 -27.06 -20.72
C PRO A 41 -18.30 -25.72 -20.59
N LEU A 42 -17.67 -24.63 -21.06
CA LEU A 42 -18.27 -23.28 -20.95
C LEU A 42 -19.66 -23.21 -21.58
N LYS A 43 -19.88 -23.91 -22.70
CA LYS A 43 -21.19 -24.04 -23.35
C LYS A 43 -22.30 -24.50 -22.41
N GLN A 44 -21.99 -25.41 -21.48
CA GLN A 44 -22.99 -25.91 -20.54
C GLN A 44 -23.36 -24.84 -19.50
N LEU A 45 -22.42 -23.99 -19.05
CA LEU A 45 -22.68 -22.96 -18.03
C LEU A 45 -23.64 -21.86 -18.49
N PHE A 46 -23.69 -21.56 -19.79
CA PHE A 46 -24.57 -20.53 -20.35
C PHE A 46 -25.78 -21.07 -21.13
N LYS A 47 -25.71 -22.25 -21.78
CA LYS A 47 -26.87 -22.85 -22.48
C LYS A 47 -27.80 -23.62 -21.56
N ASN A 48 -27.22 -24.46 -20.70
CA ASN A 48 -27.94 -25.41 -19.89
C ASN A 48 -27.90 -24.86 -18.46
N ARG A 49 -28.97 -24.18 -18.03
CA ARG A 49 -29.10 -23.72 -16.64
C ARG A 49 -29.32 -24.87 -15.65
N ASP A 50 -28.61 -25.99 -15.83
CA ASP A 50 -28.54 -27.12 -14.92
C ASP A 50 -27.87 -26.69 -13.61
N ILE A 51 -26.89 -25.78 -13.72
CA ILE A 51 -26.16 -25.15 -12.62
C ILE A 51 -26.80 -23.79 -12.35
N LEU A 52 -27.20 -23.59 -11.10
CA LEU A 52 -28.00 -22.45 -10.68
C LEU A 52 -27.16 -21.49 -9.83
N LEU A 53 -27.40 -20.21 -10.04
CA LEU A 53 -27.03 -19.14 -9.11
C LEU A 53 -28.19 -18.91 -8.12
N VAL A 54 -27.95 -18.18 -7.04
CA VAL A 54 -29.01 -17.79 -6.09
C VAL A 54 -30.14 -17.06 -6.82
N ASP A 55 -29.78 -16.11 -7.67
CA ASP A 55 -30.72 -15.28 -8.43
C ASP A 55 -31.59 -16.12 -9.41
N ASP A 56 -31.16 -17.34 -9.76
CA ASP A 56 -31.95 -18.26 -10.59
C ASP A 56 -33.07 -18.98 -9.79
N LEU A 57 -33.04 -18.93 -8.46
CA LEU A 57 -34.04 -19.57 -7.59
C LEU A 57 -35.26 -18.65 -7.40
N LYS A 58 -36.45 -19.18 -7.72
CA LYS A 58 -37.71 -18.44 -7.56
C LYS A 58 -38.02 -18.24 -6.07
N GLY A 59 -37.92 -17.02 -5.56
CA GLY A 59 -38.56 -16.62 -4.30
C GLY A 59 -37.68 -16.07 -3.18
N ASP A 60 -36.53 -15.45 -3.48
CA ASP A 60 -35.62 -14.88 -2.45
C ASP A 60 -36.33 -14.00 -1.41
N ALA A 61 -37.33 -13.21 -1.82
CA ALA A 61 -38.11 -12.37 -0.90
C ALA A 61 -39.03 -13.14 0.08
N ARG A 62 -39.21 -14.46 -0.08
CA ARG A 62 -40.08 -15.32 0.77
C ARG A 62 -39.31 -16.28 1.66
N TRP A 63 -37.99 -16.38 1.52
CA TRP A 63 -37.20 -17.24 2.37
C TRP A 63 -37.04 -16.58 3.75
N GLY A 64 -37.32 -17.32 4.82
CA GLY A 64 -37.01 -16.82 6.16
C GLY A 64 -35.50 -16.54 6.29
N MET A 65 -35.09 -15.54 7.08
CA MET A 65 -33.67 -15.19 7.30
C MET A 65 -32.79 -16.41 7.68
N ASN A 66 -33.39 -17.41 8.31
CA ASN A 66 -32.76 -18.68 8.68
C ASN A 66 -32.47 -19.64 7.51
N LYS A 67 -32.98 -19.34 6.30
CA LYS A 67 -32.77 -20.11 5.06
C LYS A 67 -31.88 -19.41 4.05
N ILE A 68 -31.34 -18.23 4.39
CA ILE A 68 -30.33 -17.55 3.58
C ILE A 68 -29.04 -18.37 3.65
N ILE A 69 -28.65 -18.92 2.51
CA ILE A 69 -27.46 -19.79 2.39
C ILE A 69 -26.23 -18.95 2.00
N GLN A 70 -26.42 -17.80 1.33
CA GLN A 70 -25.39 -17.07 0.57
C GLN A 70 -25.60 -15.53 0.57
N ARG A 71 -24.62 -14.78 0.03
CA ARG A 71 -24.72 -13.33 -0.26
C ARG A 71 -25.26 -13.11 -1.67
N ASN A 72 -25.92 -11.97 -1.90
CA ASN A 72 -26.36 -11.56 -3.24
C ASN A 72 -25.16 -11.35 -4.17
N ILE A 73 -25.35 -11.64 -5.47
CA ILE A 73 -24.37 -11.33 -6.49
C ILE A 73 -24.30 -9.81 -6.66
N SER A 74 -23.08 -9.26 -6.70
CA SER A 74 -22.86 -7.83 -6.88
C SER A 74 -22.57 -7.58 -8.35
N ASP A 75 -23.43 -6.81 -9.03
CA ASP A 75 -23.23 -6.46 -10.44
C ASP A 75 -21.89 -5.77 -10.66
N LYS A 76 -21.49 -4.88 -9.75
CA LYS A 76 -20.17 -4.24 -9.76
C LYS A 76 -19.04 -5.27 -9.83
N ARG A 77 -19.03 -6.26 -8.92
CA ARG A 77 -18.00 -7.31 -8.90
C ARG A 77 -18.03 -8.20 -10.14
N VAL A 78 -19.20 -8.42 -10.72
CA VAL A 78 -19.35 -9.17 -11.97
C VAL A 78 -18.73 -8.41 -13.14
N GLU A 79 -18.99 -7.10 -13.24
CA GLU A 79 -18.37 -6.25 -14.26
C GLU A 79 -16.86 -6.11 -14.06
N GLU A 80 -16.38 -6.01 -12.81
CA GLU A 80 -14.94 -6.03 -12.49
C GLU A 80 -14.28 -7.33 -13.01
N ILE A 81 -14.82 -8.51 -12.69
CA ILE A 81 -14.27 -9.78 -13.20
C ILE A 81 -14.34 -9.83 -14.74
N LYS A 82 -15.44 -9.35 -15.34
CA LYS A 82 -15.59 -9.34 -16.79
C LYS A 82 -14.52 -8.46 -17.46
N ASN A 83 -14.36 -7.24 -16.97
CA ASN A 83 -13.54 -6.22 -17.61
C ASN A 83 -12.05 -6.42 -17.26
N GLU A 84 -11.73 -6.65 -15.99
CA GLU A 84 -10.35 -6.71 -15.47
C GLU A 84 -9.69 -8.09 -15.57
N TYR A 85 -10.48 -9.15 -15.78
CA TYR A 85 -9.97 -10.52 -15.91
C TYR A 85 -10.27 -11.15 -17.27
N LEU A 86 -11.55 -11.24 -17.63
CA LEU A 86 -11.97 -11.94 -18.86
C LEU A 86 -11.59 -11.17 -20.12
N GLN A 87 -11.82 -9.84 -20.16
CA GLN A 87 -11.48 -8.99 -21.30
C GLN A 87 -10.02 -8.54 -21.32
N ALA A 88 -9.33 -8.52 -20.17
CA ALA A 88 -7.95 -8.06 -20.07
C ALA A 88 -7.00 -8.81 -21.03
N SER A 89 -6.33 -8.06 -21.91
CA SER A 89 -5.36 -8.57 -22.88
C SER A 89 -3.93 -8.64 -22.32
N ASN A 90 -3.67 -7.96 -21.20
CA ASN A 90 -2.35 -7.86 -20.56
C ASN A 90 -1.99 -9.10 -19.68
N ARG A 91 -2.82 -10.15 -19.65
CA ARG A 91 -2.56 -11.39 -18.91
C ARG A 91 -2.08 -12.49 -19.84
N SER A 92 -0.85 -12.96 -19.63
CA SER A 92 -0.27 -14.09 -20.38
C SER A 92 -1.00 -15.40 -20.13
N ILE A 93 -1.49 -15.61 -18.90
CA ILE A 93 -2.20 -16.81 -18.48
C ILE A 93 -3.49 -16.41 -17.76
N LYS A 94 -4.60 -17.06 -18.13
CA LYS A 94 -5.88 -16.96 -17.41
C LYS A 94 -6.22 -18.33 -16.81
N PHE A 95 -6.12 -18.43 -15.50
CA PHE A 95 -6.50 -19.60 -14.73
C PHE A 95 -7.83 -19.39 -13.99
N PHE A 96 -8.77 -20.30 -14.13
CA PHE A 96 -10.02 -20.28 -13.38
C PHE A 96 -9.93 -21.28 -12.23
N PRO A 97 -9.93 -20.82 -10.96
CA PRO A 97 -10.04 -21.75 -9.84
C PRO A 97 -11.35 -22.51 -9.93
N ALA A 98 -11.42 -23.68 -9.30
CA ALA A 98 -12.63 -24.49 -9.29
C ALA A 98 -13.82 -23.70 -8.73
N ILE A 99 -15.01 -23.95 -9.28
CA ILE A 99 -16.27 -23.52 -8.67
C ILE A 99 -16.80 -24.64 -7.77
N THR A 100 -17.41 -24.30 -6.65
CA THR A 100 -18.01 -25.30 -5.75
C THR A 100 -19.52 -25.28 -5.92
N ILE A 101 -20.09 -26.44 -6.22
CA ILE A 101 -21.51 -26.64 -6.51
C ILE A 101 -22.08 -27.63 -5.50
N VAL A 102 -23.15 -27.28 -4.79
CA VAL A 102 -23.81 -28.20 -3.86
C VAL A 102 -25.10 -28.72 -4.49
N LEU A 103 -25.31 -30.02 -4.41
CA LEU A 103 -26.57 -30.67 -4.80
C LEU A 103 -27.54 -30.64 -3.62
N LEU A 104 -28.63 -29.87 -3.75
CA LEU A 104 -29.65 -29.71 -2.72
C LEU A 104 -31.01 -30.23 -3.16
N PRO A 105 -31.78 -30.89 -2.27
CA PRO A 105 -33.16 -31.26 -2.58
C PRO A 105 -34.01 -30.00 -2.67
N LYS A 106 -34.99 -29.99 -3.58
CA LYS A 106 -35.90 -28.85 -3.75
C LYS A 106 -37.36 -29.24 -3.92
N THR A 107 -38.26 -28.29 -3.72
CA THR A 107 -39.69 -28.42 -4.05
C THR A 107 -40.25 -27.09 -4.47
N LYS A 108 -40.92 -27.05 -5.62
CA LYS A 108 -41.47 -25.81 -6.21
C LYS A 108 -40.42 -24.70 -6.35
N GLY A 109 -39.14 -25.07 -6.49
CA GLY A 109 -38.01 -24.13 -6.61
C GLY A 109 -37.28 -23.80 -5.30
N GLU A 110 -37.79 -24.22 -4.14
CA GLU A 110 -37.17 -23.93 -2.84
C GLU A 110 -36.30 -25.09 -2.32
N PRO A 111 -35.08 -24.85 -1.81
CA PRO A 111 -34.25 -25.86 -1.15
C PRO A 111 -34.90 -26.46 0.11
N ARG A 112 -34.62 -27.74 0.39
CA ARG A 112 -35.08 -28.50 1.57
C ARG A 112 -33.91 -28.86 2.49
N GLN A 113 -34.23 -29.10 3.77
CA GLN A 113 -33.26 -29.48 4.81
C GLN A 113 -32.82 -30.94 4.77
N SER A 114 -33.54 -31.81 4.05
CA SER A 114 -33.25 -33.25 3.96
C SER A 114 -33.62 -33.82 2.60
N PHE A 115 -32.92 -34.88 2.19
CA PHE A 115 -33.19 -35.60 0.94
C PHE A 115 -34.42 -36.53 1.08
N GLU A 116 -35.10 -36.78 -0.03
CA GLU A 116 -36.07 -37.87 -0.10
C GLU A 116 -35.34 -39.21 -0.23
N ASN A 117 -35.67 -40.15 0.66
CA ASN A 117 -35.02 -41.45 0.72
C ASN A 117 -35.57 -42.42 -0.35
N THR A 118 -34.69 -43.16 -1.03
CA THR A 118 -35.04 -44.17 -2.04
C THR A 118 -34.06 -45.34 -2.01
N LYS A 119 -34.49 -46.52 -2.46
CA LYS A 119 -33.61 -47.70 -2.60
C LYS A 119 -32.77 -47.70 -3.88
N TYR A 120 -33.11 -46.85 -4.84
CA TYR A 120 -32.59 -46.92 -6.22
C TYR A 120 -31.68 -45.74 -6.61
N GLY A 121 -31.41 -44.83 -5.69
CA GLY A 121 -30.59 -43.64 -5.92
C GLY A 121 -29.25 -43.73 -5.20
N PHE A 122 -28.26 -42.98 -5.67
CA PHE A 122 -26.94 -42.95 -5.04
C PHE A 122 -27.03 -42.45 -3.60
N ASP A 123 -26.37 -43.15 -2.67
CA ASP A 123 -26.46 -42.92 -1.22
C ASP A 123 -27.91 -42.84 -0.69
N ASN A 124 -28.81 -43.59 -1.33
CA ASN A 124 -30.25 -43.59 -1.06
C ASN A 124 -30.96 -42.24 -1.33
N ILE A 125 -30.40 -41.38 -2.19
CA ILE A 125 -30.95 -40.07 -2.52
C ILE A 125 -31.78 -40.14 -3.80
N LYS A 126 -33.06 -39.75 -3.72
CA LYS A 126 -33.94 -39.76 -4.88
C LYS A 126 -33.58 -38.66 -5.87
N GLY A 127 -33.46 -39.01 -7.14
CA GLY A 127 -33.15 -38.07 -8.22
C GLY A 127 -31.66 -37.73 -8.36
N VAL A 128 -30.76 -38.52 -7.78
CA VAL A 128 -29.32 -38.48 -8.07
C VAL A 128 -28.89 -39.83 -8.59
N GLU A 129 -28.25 -39.84 -9.76
CA GLU A 129 -27.77 -41.03 -10.45
C GLU A 129 -26.27 -40.93 -10.72
N ILE A 130 -25.56 -42.04 -10.49
CA ILE A 130 -24.13 -42.16 -10.74
C ILE A 130 -23.89 -43.41 -11.56
N GLU A 131 -23.35 -43.23 -12.76
CA GLU A 131 -22.97 -44.32 -13.65
C GLU A 131 -21.44 -44.50 -13.60
N LYS A 132 -20.97 -45.75 -13.51
CA LYS A 132 -19.54 -46.04 -13.44
C LYS A 132 -18.93 -45.95 -14.84
N GLY A 133 -17.76 -45.33 -14.95
CA GLY A 133 -16.96 -45.33 -16.17
C GLY A 133 -15.94 -46.48 -16.26
N TYR A 134 -16.07 -47.51 -15.42
CA TYR A 134 -15.11 -48.60 -15.25
C TYR A 134 -15.79 -49.96 -15.05
N GLU A 135 -15.05 -51.05 -15.31
CA GLU A 135 -15.58 -52.42 -15.41
C GLU A 135 -15.88 -53.09 -14.05
N SER A 136 -15.40 -52.57 -12.93
CA SER A 136 -15.57 -53.18 -11.60
C SER A 136 -17.04 -53.20 -11.14
N ASP A 137 -17.48 -54.34 -10.62
CA ASP A 137 -18.81 -54.52 -10.02
C ASP A 137 -18.96 -53.74 -8.71
N GLU A 138 -17.85 -53.48 -8.01
CA GLU A 138 -17.82 -52.68 -6.78
C GLU A 138 -17.69 -51.20 -7.09
N PHE A 139 -18.31 -50.36 -6.27
CA PHE A 139 -18.18 -48.91 -6.42
C PHE A 139 -16.88 -48.47 -5.74
N GLU A 140 -15.92 -47.99 -6.52
CA GLU A 140 -14.59 -47.56 -6.10
C GLU A 140 -14.47 -46.02 -6.10
N TYR A 141 -13.78 -45.50 -5.09
CA TYR A 141 -13.41 -44.08 -5.01
C TYR A 141 -12.22 -43.78 -5.94
N ASP A 142 -12.04 -42.50 -6.27
CA ASP A 142 -11.00 -41.96 -7.15
C ASP A 142 -11.05 -42.49 -8.59
N MET A 143 -12.17 -43.14 -8.95
CA MET A 143 -12.44 -43.67 -10.29
C MET A 143 -13.43 -42.78 -11.06
N PRO A 144 -13.36 -42.78 -12.41
CA PRO A 144 -14.23 -41.96 -13.24
C PRO A 144 -15.69 -42.42 -13.15
N VAL A 145 -16.59 -41.46 -12.92
CA VAL A 145 -18.03 -41.66 -12.86
C VAL A 145 -18.77 -40.57 -13.64
N GLU A 146 -19.99 -40.87 -14.06
CA GLU A 146 -20.91 -39.91 -14.68
C GLU A 146 -22.03 -39.56 -13.69
N LEU A 147 -22.12 -38.28 -13.33
CA LEU A 147 -23.11 -37.74 -12.39
C LEU A 147 -24.29 -37.10 -13.15
N LYS A 148 -25.51 -37.50 -12.78
CA LYS A 148 -26.78 -36.92 -13.26
C LYS A 148 -27.72 -36.63 -12.09
N TRP A 149 -28.56 -35.62 -12.22
CA TRP A 149 -29.64 -35.38 -11.25
C TRP A 149 -30.96 -34.95 -11.91
N ASP A 150 -32.08 -35.30 -11.30
CA ASP A 150 -33.41 -34.86 -11.72
C ASP A 150 -33.60 -33.40 -11.32
N LYS A 151 -33.66 -32.51 -12.32
CA LYS A 151 -33.78 -31.07 -12.14
C LYS A 151 -35.10 -30.65 -11.50
N ASN A 152 -36.09 -31.52 -11.36
CA ASN A 152 -37.31 -31.21 -10.60
C ASN A 152 -37.15 -31.48 -9.09
N GLN A 153 -36.21 -32.36 -8.72
CA GLN A 153 -36.02 -32.83 -7.35
C GLN A 153 -34.77 -32.26 -6.70
N ILE A 154 -33.71 -32.05 -7.48
CA ILE A 154 -32.41 -31.58 -7.04
C ILE A 154 -32.07 -30.26 -7.74
N SER A 155 -31.41 -29.36 -7.02
CA SER A 155 -30.80 -28.15 -7.53
C SER A 155 -29.29 -28.22 -7.34
N ALA A 156 -28.53 -27.97 -8.41
CA ALA A 156 -27.08 -27.80 -8.34
C ALA A 156 -26.76 -26.32 -8.16
N LEU A 157 -26.56 -25.89 -6.91
CA LEU A 157 -26.36 -24.49 -6.55
C LEU A 157 -24.87 -24.17 -6.43
N VAL A 158 -24.39 -23.17 -7.17
CA VAL A 158 -23.02 -22.66 -7.01
C VAL A 158 -22.93 -21.96 -5.64
N ILE A 159 -22.04 -22.43 -4.77
CA ILE A 159 -21.84 -21.84 -3.44
C ILE A 159 -20.56 -20.99 -3.38
N ASP A 160 -19.54 -21.36 -4.13
CA ASP A 160 -18.33 -20.57 -4.32
C ASP A 160 -18.07 -20.40 -5.83
N GLY A 161 -17.70 -19.17 -6.22
CA GLY A 161 -17.51 -18.78 -7.61
C GLY A 161 -18.75 -18.24 -8.31
N GLN A 162 -19.77 -17.78 -7.58
CA GLN A 162 -20.99 -17.21 -8.16
C GLN A 162 -20.72 -16.00 -9.06
N HIS A 163 -19.92 -15.02 -8.58
CA HIS A 163 -19.55 -13.85 -9.41
C HIS A 163 -18.75 -14.27 -10.64
N ARG A 164 -17.94 -15.35 -10.54
CA ARG A 164 -17.18 -15.91 -11.68
C ARG A 164 -18.12 -16.51 -12.73
N VAL A 165 -19.07 -17.34 -12.30
CA VAL A 165 -20.08 -17.94 -13.21
C VAL A 165 -20.96 -16.86 -13.84
N SER A 166 -21.38 -15.85 -13.06
CA SER A 166 -22.16 -14.72 -13.56
C SER A 166 -21.35 -13.88 -14.57
N ALA A 167 -20.08 -13.60 -14.29
CA ALA A 167 -19.19 -12.87 -15.20
C ALA A 167 -18.93 -13.63 -16.50
N ILE A 168 -18.77 -14.95 -16.43
CA ILE A 168 -18.72 -15.83 -17.60
C ILE A 168 -20.02 -15.68 -18.41
N ARG A 169 -21.19 -15.87 -17.77
CA ARG A 169 -22.50 -15.72 -18.46
C ARG A 169 -22.64 -14.36 -19.15
N LYS A 170 -22.29 -13.26 -18.46
CA LYS A 170 -22.33 -11.91 -19.05
C LYS A 170 -21.29 -11.69 -20.15
N PHE A 171 -20.07 -12.19 -19.99
CA PHE A 171 -18.99 -12.03 -20.97
C PHE A 171 -19.29 -12.73 -22.31
N TYR A 172 -20.02 -13.85 -22.26
CA TYR A 172 -20.36 -14.66 -23.43
C TYR A 172 -21.74 -14.35 -24.03
N ASP A 173 -22.55 -13.52 -23.36
CA ASP A 173 -23.82 -13.07 -23.91
C ASP A 173 -23.60 -12.35 -25.25
N GLY A 174 -24.21 -12.85 -26.33
CA GLY A 174 -24.06 -12.31 -27.68
C GLY A 174 -22.75 -12.63 -28.43
N LYS A 175 -21.85 -13.47 -27.91
CA LYS A 175 -20.61 -13.88 -28.62
C LYS A 175 -20.78 -15.16 -29.46
N ASN A 176 -19.94 -15.33 -30.49
CA ASN A 176 -19.99 -16.51 -31.37
C ASN A 176 -19.51 -17.78 -30.63
N GLU A 177 -20.42 -18.74 -30.48
CA GLU A 177 -20.26 -19.94 -29.65
C GLU A 177 -19.14 -20.88 -30.10
N SER A 178 -18.82 -20.89 -31.40
CA SER A 178 -17.79 -21.78 -31.97
C SER A 178 -16.37 -21.43 -31.52
N SER A 179 -16.17 -20.21 -31.02
CA SER A 179 -14.84 -19.71 -30.61
C SER A 179 -14.36 -20.32 -29.28
N PHE A 180 -15.21 -21.09 -28.61
CA PHE A 180 -14.95 -21.60 -27.25
C PHE A 180 -15.18 -23.11 -27.14
N ASP A 181 -15.21 -23.79 -28.28
CA ASP A 181 -15.21 -25.24 -28.37
C ASP A 181 -13.92 -25.75 -27.71
N ASN A 182 -14.05 -26.71 -26.79
CA ASN A 182 -12.96 -27.28 -25.98
C ASN A 182 -12.46 -26.43 -24.80
N ILE A 183 -13.16 -25.36 -24.40
CA ILE A 183 -12.86 -24.66 -23.14
C ILE A 183 -13.77 -25.17 -22.02
N SER A 184 -13.17 -25.57 -20.91
CA SER A 184 -13.86 -25.98 -19.68
C SER A 184 -13.28 -25.28 -18.47
N ILE A 185 -14.09 -25.14 -17.41
CA ILE A 185 -13.59 -24.74 -16.09
C ILE A 185 -13.67 -25.90 -15.11
N PRO A 186 -12.73 -25.99 -14.16
CA PRO A 186 -12.82 -26.98 -13.09
C PRO A 186 -14.02 -26.68 -12.19
N ALA A 187 -14.67 -27.74 -11.70
CA ALA A 187 -15.79 -27.65 -10.78
C ALA A 187 -15.74 -28.81 -9.78
N THR A 188 -16.31 -28.56 -8.61
CA THR A 188 -16.45 -29.55 -7.54
C THR A 188 -17.90 -29.65 -7.16
N PHE A 189 -18.55 -30.79 -7.42
CA PHE A 189 -19.89 -31.07 -6.91
C PHE A 189 -19.79 -31.69 -5.52
N VAL A 190 -20.57 -31.16 -4.59
CA VAL A 190 -20.65 -31.60 -3.21
C VAL A 190 -22.04 -32.18 -2.96
N LEU A 191 -22.07 -33.42 -2.49
CA LEU A 191 -23.28 -34.13 -2.13
C LEU A 191 -23.15 -34.64 -0.69
N PHE A 192 -23.89 -34.03 0.22
CA PHE A 192 -23.97 -34.49 1.61
C PHE A 192 -24.63 -35.86 1.68
N LYS A 193 -24.21 -36.68 2.64
CA LYS A 193 -24.81 -38.00 2.85
C LYS A 193 -26.29 -37.90 3.22
N ASN A 194 -27.09 -38.89 2.82
CA ASN A 194 -28.50 -38.95 3.19
C ASN A 194 -28.68 -39.35 4.66
N ASN A 195 -28.48 -38.40 5.57
CA ASN A 195 -28.58 -38.60 7.01
C ASN A 195 -29.50 -37.54 7.64
N ASN A 196 -30.53 -37.99 8.35
CA ASN A 196 -31.51 -37.13 9.02
C ASN A 196 -30.89 -36.23 10.12
N ALA A 197 -29.69 -36.54 10.60
CA ALA A 197 -28.96 -35.71 11.54
C ALA A 197 -28.30 -34.47 10.89
N ILE A 198 -28.20 -34.43 9.56
CA ILE A 198 -27.60 -33.32 8.82
C ILE A 198 -28.70 -32.37 8.37
N ASP A 199 -28.70 -31.14 8.89
CA ASP A 199 -29.45 -30.04 8.26
C ASP A 199 -28.66 -29.56 7.04
N LEU A 200 -29.12 -29.94 5.84
CA LEU A 200 -28.43 -29.64 4.58
C LEU A 200 -28.27 -28.13 4.34
N ILE A 201 -29.19 -27.31 4.83
CA ILE A 201 -29.12 -25.85 4.68
C ILE A 201 -28.00 -25.29 5.58
N GLN A 202 -27.93 -25.74 6.83
CA GLN A 202 -26.86 -25.34 7.76
C GLN A 202 -25.50 -25.88 7.31
N ALA A 203 -25.43 -27.11 6.80
CA ALA A 203 -24.20 -27.69 6.28
C ALA A 203 -23.69 -26.91 5.05
N THR A 204 -24.58 -26.57 4.12
CA THR A 204 -24.25 -25.74 2.95
C THR A 204 -23.77 -24.34 3.36
N ARG A 205 -24.43 -23.72 4.35
CA ARG A 205 -24.02 -22.41 4.86
C ARG A 205 -22.66 -22.46 5.55
N SER A 206 -22.39 -23.51 6.32
CA SER A 206 -21.10 -23.70 6.99
C SER A 206 -20.00 -23.88 5.95
N LEU A 207 -20.22 -24.74 4.94
CA LEU A 207 -19.30 -24.92 3.83
C LEU A 207 -19.05 -23.59 3.07
N PHE A 208 -20.10 -22.80 2.83
CA PHE A 208 -19.96 -21.47 2.22
C PHE A 208 -19.09 -20.53 3.05
N ILE A 209 -19.31 -20.47 4.36
CA ILE A 209 -18.52 -19.65 5.29
C ILE A 209 -17.06 -20.10 5.28
N ASP A 210 -16.82 -21.40 5.41
CA ASP A 210 -15.47 -21.96 5.48
C ASP A 210 -14.70 -21.69 4.19
N VAL A 211 -15.29 -21.95 3.02
CA VAL A 211 -14.64 -21.71 1.72
C VAL A 211 -14.33 -20.23 1.49
N ASN A 212 -15.17 -19.31 1.94
CA ASN A 212 -14.94 -17.87 1.74
C ASN A 212 -14.04 -17.22 2.80
N ASN A 213 -13.95 -17.78 4.01
CA ASN A 213 -13.15 -17.22 5.10
C ASN A 213 -11.76 -17.88 5.25
N THR A 214 -11.52 -19.02 4.59
CA THR A 214 -10.22 -19.72 4.66
C THR A 214 -9.12 -19.05 3.82
N PRO A 215 -9.38 -18.54 2.58
CA PRO A 215 -8.36 -17.85 1.81
C PRO A 215 -7.89 -16.59 2.54
N ARG A 216 -6.64 -16.59 2.97
CA ARG A 216 -5.97 -15.40 3.50
C ARG A 216 -5.40 -14.59 2.36
N LEU A 217 -5.47 -13.26 2.47
CA LEU A 217 -4.76 -12.39 1.55
C LEU A 217 -3.26 -12.63 1.70
N VAL A 218 -2.56 -12.69 0.57
CA VAL A 218 -1.09 -12.67 0.56
C VAL A 218 -0.66 -11.32 1.13
N SER A 219 0.29 -11.33 2.06
CA SER A 219 0.80 -10.09 2.66
C SER A 219 1.45 -9.19 1.60
N GLU A 220 1.42 -7.87 1.80
CA GLU A 220 2.00 -6.92 0.84
C GLU A 220 3.51 -7.15 0.65
N GLU A 221 4.21 -7.59 1.70
CA GLU A 221 5.62 -7.96 1.67
C GLU A 221 5.92 -9.02 0.62
N ARG A 222 5.09 -10.06 0.55
CA ARG A 222 5.25 -11.15 -0.41
C ARG A 222 4.80 -10.73 -1.80
N LEU A 223 3.73 -9.94 -1.89
CA LEU A 223 3.26 -9.40 -3.17
C LEU A 223 4.33 -8.53 -3.85
N ILE A 224 5.15 -7.78 -3.11
CA ILE A 224 6.26 -7.01 -3.67
C ILE A 224 7.19 -7.85 -4.55
N PHE A 225 7.46 -9.10 -4.14
CA PHE A 225 8.38 -9.99 -4.86
C PHE A 225 7.68 -10.92 -5.86
N ILE A 226 6.38 -11.20 -5.68
CA ILE A 226 5.65 -12.19 -6.50
C ILE A 226 4.81 -11.53 -7.61
N ASP A 227 4.31 -10.30 -7.41
CA ASP A 227 3.43 -9.65 -8.37
C ASP A 227 4.19 -8.79 -9.38
N ASP A 228 4.69 -9.45 -10.43
CA ASP A 228 5.48 -8.83 -11.50
C ASP A 228 4.71 -7.89 -12.43
N ARG A 229 3.40 -7.75 -12.22
CA ARG A 229 2.53 -6.94 -13.05
C ARG A 229 2.33 -5.53 -12.50
N ASN A 230 2.59 -5.33 -11.21
CA ASN A 230 2.43 -4.04 -10.58
C ASN A 230 3.77 -3.29 -10.55
N ILE A 231 3.86 -2.19 -11.31
CA ILE A 231 5.11 -1.43 -11.42
C ILE A 231 5.62 -0.91 -10.06
N GLN A 232 4.73 -0.53 -9.15
CA GLN A 232 5.14 -0.05 -7.83
C GLN A 232 5.81 -1.16 -7.01
N ARG A 233 5.17 -2.33 -6.93
CA ARG A 233 5.73 -3.51 -6.25
C ARG A 233 7.06 -3.90 -6.84
N ARG A 234 7.23 -3.74 -8.15
CA ARG A 234 8.47 -4.05 -8.84
C ARG A 234 9.58 -2.99 -8.67
N ILE A 235 9.25 -1.70 -8.57
CA ILE A 235 10.20 -0.67 -8.08
C ILE A 235 10.65 -1.05 -6.66
N SER A 236 9.71 -1.51 -5.83
CA SER A 236 9.91 -2.32 -4.62
C SER A 236 11.08 -3.27 -4.70
N ALA A 237 10.79 -4.40 -5.32
CA ALA A 237 11.70 -5.52 -5.43
C ALA A 237 13.07 -5.10 -6.00
N LYS A 238 13.11 -4.19 -6.98
CA LYS A 238 14.37 -3.70 -7.57
C LYS A 238 15.21 -2.86 -6.61
N ILE A 239 14.60 -2.02 -5.77
CA ILE A 239 15.34 -1.33 -4.68
C ILE A 239 15.95 -2.35 -3.72
N PHE A 240 15.32 -3.52 -3.53
CA PHE A 240 15.87 -4.63 -2.74
C PHE A 240 16.94 -5.46 -3.46
N GLY A 241 17.25 -5.15 -4.72
CA GLY A 241 18.21 -5.90 -5.53
C GLY A 241 17.64 -7.19 -6.12
N SER A 242 16.31 -7.31 -6.26
CA SER A 242 15.71 -8.41 -7.02
C SER A 242 15.99 -8.27 -8.52
N ASN A 243 16.23 -9.40 -9.18
CA ASN A 243 16.48 -9.49 -10.60
C ASN A 243 15.20 -9.29 -11.42
N ALA A 244 15.37 -9.10 -12.72
CA ALA A 244 14.23 -9.06 -13.63
C ALA A 244 13.62 -10.47 -13.73
N PRO A 245 12.30 -10.60 -13.97
CA PRO A 245 11.69 -11.91 -14.08
C PRO A 245 12.31 -12.68 -15.26
N GLY A 246 12.83 -13.88 -15.00
CA GLY A 246 13.46 -14.72 -16.02
C GLY A 246 14.97 -14.52 -16.19
N GLU A 247 15.62 -13.64 -15.42
CA GLU A 247 17.08 -13.67 -15.30
C GLU A 247 17.51 -14.94 -14.56
N GLU A 248 18.39 -15.74 -15.18
CA GLU A 248 18.91 -16.98 -14.59
C GLU A 248 20.04 -16.73 -13.58
N THR A 249 20.58 -15.51 -13.55
CA THR A 249 21.55 -15.11 -12.54
C THR A 249 20.86 -15.07 -11.19
N GLU A 250 21.55 -15.55 -10.16
CA GLU A 250 21.05 -15.42 -8.80
C GLU A 250 20.86 -13.94 -8.45
N ASP A 251 19.70 -13.62 -7.87
CA ASP A 251 19.43 -12.29 -7.34
C ASP A 251 20.50 -11.95 -6.29
N VAL A 252 20.83 -10.66 -6.15
CA VAL A 252 21.70 -10.18 -5.08
C VAL A 252 21.22 -10.73 -3.73
N TYR A 253 19.90 -10.80 -3.54
CA TYR A 253 19.24 -11.41 -2.39
C TYR A 253 19.61 -12.90 -2.16
N GLN A 254 19.68 -13.71 -3.21
CA GLN A 254 19.99 -15.15 -3.13
C GLN A 254 21.50 -15.38 -2.97
N ILE A 255 22.32 -14.66 -3.75
CA ILE A 255 23.78 -14.68 -3.64
C ILE A 255 24.21 -14.32 -2.20
N MET A 256 23.57 -13.30 -1.63
CA MET A 256 23.75 -12.92 -0.24
C MET A 256 23.55 -14.13 0.68
N LEU A 257 22.38 -14.77 0.65
CA LEU A 257 22.07 -15.88 1.56
C LEU A 257 23.03 -17.07 1.46
N GLN A 258 23.63 -17.31 0.30
CA GLN A 258 24.50 -18.46 0.07
C GLN A 258 25.98 -18.21 0.38
N SER A 259 26.48 -16.99 0.17
CA SER A 259 27.92 -16.72 0.13
C SER A 259 28.56 -16.34 1.48
N GLU A 260 27.77 -16.04 2.51
CA GLU A 260 28.23 -15.62 3.85
C GLU A 260 29.21 -14.41 3.88
N ASP A 261 29.55 -13.79 2.73
CA ASP A 261 30.55 -12.72 2.57
C ASP A 261 30.05 -11.51 1.71
N PHE A 262 28.81 -11.56 1.24
CA PHE A 262 27.87 -10.41 1.25
C PHE A 262 28.26 -9.04 0.62
N LEU A 263 29.08 -8.98 -0.44
CA LEU A 263 29.26 -7.78 -1.30
C LEU A 263 29.50 -6.44 -0.54
N LEU A 264 30.25 -6.46 0.57
CA LEU A 264 30.78 -5.22 1.17
C LEU A 264 31.69 -4.43 0.20
N ALA A 265 32.02 -4.97 -0.97
CA ALA A 265 32.78 -4.28 -2.01
C ALA A 265 31.90 -3.33 -2.85
N ASP A 266 30.62 -3.65 -3.08
CA ASP A 266 29.78 -2.92 -4.04
C ASP A 266 29.04 -1.72 -3.43
N ASP A 267 28.61 -0.80 -4.29
CA ASP A 267 27.86 0.41 -3.94
C ASP A 267 26.40 0.14 -3.51
N SER A 268 25.97 -1.13 -3.40
CA SER A 268 24.60 -1.58 -3.12
C SER A 268 24.35 -2.08 -1.68
N PHE A 269 25.23 -1.71 -0.74
CA PHE A 269 25.30 -2.20 0.64
C PHE A 269 24.00 -2.15 1.48
N VAL A 270 23.11 -1.16 1.30
CA VAL A 270 21.99 -0.94 2.23
C VAL A 270 20.79 -1.87 2.03
N ASN A 271 20.67 -2.51 0.87
CA ASN A 271 19.37 -3.01 0.41
C ASN A 271 18.70 -4.06 1.33
N ARG A 272 19.41 -4.72 2.26
CA ARG A 272 18.78 -5.71 3.15
C ARG A 272 19.20 -5.68 4.62
N TYR A 273 20.43 -5.30 4.95
CA TYR A 273 20.95 -5.46 6.32
C TYR A 273 20.40 -4.49 7.35
N LEU A 274 19.92 -3.34 6.87
CA LEU A 274 19.64 -2.20 7.73
C LEU A 274 18.16 -1.91 7.77
N ILE A 275 17.33 -2.82 7.26
CA ILE A 275 15.93 -2.52 7.07
C ILE A 275 15.06 -3.58 7.75
N GLU A 276 14.29 -3.17 8.76
CA GLU A 276 13.40 -4.07 9.52
C GLU A 276 12.34 -4.66 8.57
N GLU A 277 12.30 -5.98 8.47
CA GLU A 277 11.16 -6.71 7.91
C GLU A 277 10.06 -6.81 8.97
N SER A 278 8.82 -6.44 8.62
CA SER A 278 7.65 -6.78 9.42
C SER A 278 7.53 -8.31 9.43
N GLY A 279 8.01 -8.96 10.50
CA GLY A 279 7.91 -10.41 10.70
C GLY A 279 6.49 -10.91 10.96
N LYS A 280 5.49 -10.38 10.26
CA LYS A 280 4.08 -10.68 10.50
C LYS A 280 3.40 -11.05 9.20
N ASP A 281 3.47 -12.33 8.89
CA ASP A 281 2.62 -12.97 7.89
C ASP A 281 1.12 -12.86 8.25
N ASP A 282 0.76 -12.48 9.50
CA ASP A 282 -0.56 -12.81 10.08
C ASP A 282 -1.27 -11.73 10.97
N GLU A 283 -0.83 -10.46 11.07
CA GLU A 283 -1.59 -9.47 11.86
C GLU A 283 -2.02 -8.23 11.06
N GLU A 284 -3.31 -8.13 10.75
CA GLU A 284 -4.01 -6.94 10.26
C GLU A 284 -4.03 -5.76 11.27
N ALA A 285 -3.44 -5.87 12.46
CA ALA A 285 -3.80 -4.99 13.59
C ALA A 285 -2.65 -4.28 14.34
N ARG A 286 -1.37 -4.56 14.08
CA ARG A 286 -0.29 -3.80 14.73
C ARG A 286 0.22 -2.73 13.78
N GLY A 287 -0.33 -1.53 13.97
CA GLY A 287 -0.02 -0.33 13.20
C GLY A 287 1.47 -0.16 12.96
N PHE A 288 1.77 0.23 11.71
CA PHE A 288 3.06 0.58 11.08
C PHE A 288 3.94 1.61 11.82
N LEU A 289 3.61 1.92 13.07
CA LEU A 289 4.38 2.75 13.99
C LEU A 289 5.27 1.85 14.84
N SER A 290 6.19 1.08 14.23
CA SER A 290 7.35 0.63 15.00
C SER A 290 8.02 1.91 15.52
N ASN A 291 7.98 2.07 16.84
CA ASN A 291 8.58 3.20 17.54
C ASN A 291 10.08 3.25 17.17
N HIS A 292 10.53 4.30 16.47
CA HIS A 292 11.91 4.41 15.97
C HIS A 292 12.99 4.43 17.06
N SER A 293 12.63 4.61 18.35
CA SER A 293 13.57 4.42 19.48
C SER A 293 13.95 2.94 19.74
N THR A 294 13.64 2.05 18.79
CA THR A 294 13.75 0.60 18.94
C THR A 294 14.56 -0.06 17.84
N LEU A 295 15.16 0.73 16.94
CA LEU A 295 16.07 0.26 15.90
C LEU A 295 17.43 -0.11 16.52
N PHE A 296 17.97 -1.26 16.14
CA PHE A 296 19.35 -1.61 16.46
C PHE A 296 20.32 -0.65 15.77
N PRO A 297 21.54 -0.43 16.29
CA PRO A 297 22.48 0.54 15.72
C PRO A 297 22.77 0.38 14.23
N TRP A 298 22.73 -0.85 13.70
CA TRP A 298 22.88 -1.13 12.26
C TRP A 298 21.59 -0.90 11.47
N GLU A 299 20.40 -0.83 12.08
CA GLU A 299 19.16 -0.58 11.33
C GLU A 299 18.97 0.91 11.00
N ILE A 300 18.58 1.17 9.75
CA ILE A 300 18.24 2.46 9.15
C ILE A 300 16.73 2.74 9.23
N SER A 301 15.81 1.78 9.06
CA SER A 301 14.34 1.91 9.30
C SER A 301 13.62 0.61 8.86
N ASN A 302 12.29 0.55 8.69
CA ASN A 302 11.54 -0.65 8.27
C ASN A 302 11.22 -0.66 6.76
N VAL A 303 11.42 -1.78 6.07
CA VAL A 303 11.37 -1.90 4.61
C VAL A 303 10.04 -1.43 4.07
N MET A 304 8.97 -1.92 4.70
CA MET A 304 7.62 -1.76 4.20
C MET A 304 7.09 -0.36 4.50
N SER A 305 7.44 0.15 5.68
CA SER A 305 7.14 1.53 6.05
C SER A 305 7.92 2.52 5.18
N ILE A 306 9.19 2.27 4.87
CA ILE A 306 10.01 3.14 4.03
C ILE A 306 9.49 3.13 2.61
N HIS A 307 9.31 1.96 2.01
CA HIS A 307 8.88 1.85 0.62
C HIS A 307 7.50 2.49 0.42
N LYS A 308 6.51 2.14 1.26
CA LYS A 308 5.17 2.71 1.15
C LYS A 308 5.18 4.23 1.30
N ASN A 309 5.97 4.77 2.23
CA ASN A 309 6.01 6.22 2.43
C ASN A 309 6.84 6.94 1.38
N ILE A 310 8.07 6.49 1.08
CA ILE A 310 8.91 7.15 0.08
C ILE A 310 8.33 6.97 -1.31
N LEU A 311 8.05 5.74 -1.75
CA LEU A 311 7.53 5.55 -3.09
C LEU A 311 6.08 6.02 -3.19
N GLY A 312 5.20 5.59 -2.29
CA GLY A 312 3.77 5.92 -2.37
C GLY A 312 3.45 7.36 -1.99
N ASN A 313 3.99 7.87 -0.88
CA ASN A 313 3.58 9.18 -0.33
C ASN A 313 4.48 10.35 -0.74
N ILE A 314 5.65 10.08 -1.33
CA ILE A 314 6.61 11.11 -1.72
C ILE A 314 6.83 11.08 -3.24
N LEU A 315 7.40 10.01 -3.78
CA LEU A 315 7.79 9.92 -5.20
C LEU A 315 6.59 9.78 -6.16
N LEU A 316 5.60 8.96 -5.81
CA LEU A 316 4.40 8.70 -6.63
C LEU A 316 3.20 9.57 -6.22
N ARG A 317 3.44 10.65 -5.49
CA ARG A 317 2.38 11.56 -5.09
C ARG A 317 2.06 12.55 -6.20
N TYR A 318 0.83 12.53 -6.70
CA TYR A 318 0.30 13.55 -7.60
C TYR A 318 -0.51 14.62 -6.83
N LYS A 319 -0.59 15.84 -7.40
CA LYS A 319 -1.23 17.03 -6.79
C LYS A 319 -2.58 16.71 -6.13
N GLU A 320 -2.88 17.39 -5.01
CA GLU A 320 -4.22 17.46 -4.37
C GLU A 320 -4.88 16.14 -3.92
N VAL A 321 -4.29 14.98 -4.22
CA VAL A 321 -4.74 13.68 -3.70
C VAL A 321 -4.14 13.43 -2.31
N ASP A 322 -5.00 12.95 -1.39
CA ASP A 322 -4.59 12.51 -0.05
C ASP A 322 -3.43 11.50 -0.13
N LYS A 323 -2.65 11.40 0.95
CA LYS A 323 -1.35 10.67 1.07
C LYS A 323 -1.35 9.24 0.48
N THR A 324 -1.30 9.13 -0.84
CA THR A 324 -1.40 7.88 -1.59
C THR A 324 -0.68 8.03 -2.93
N ARG A 325 -0.27 6.88 -3.46
CA ARG A 325 0.31 6.71 -4.81
C ARG A 325 -0.72 7.07 -5.87
N ASP A 326 -0.28 7.66 -6.97
CA ASP A 326 -1.14 8.01 -8.09
C ASP A 326 -0.39 7.82 -9.43
N ILE A 327 -1.02 7.12 -10.38
CA ILE A 327 -0.43 6.86 -11.71
C ILE A 327 -0.07 8.16 -12.45
N ARG A 328 -0.82 9.24 -12.19
CA ARG A 328 -0.55 10.57 -12.78
C ARG A 328 0.81 11.10 -12.37
N SER A 329 1.36 10.69 -11.22
CA SER A 329 2.73 11.05 -10.86
C SER A 329 3.74 10.48 -11.85
N ILE A 330 3.57 9.22 -12.26
CA ILE A 330 4.45 8.59 -13.26
C ILE A 330 4.26 9.30 -14.61
N CYS A 331 3.03 9.54 -15.05
CA CYS A 331 2.76 10.30 -16.27
C CYS A 331 3.36 11.71 -16.23
N PHE A 332 3.36 12.37 -15.08
CA PHE A 332 3.93 13.71 -14.91
C PHE A 332 5.44 13.69 -15.14
N GLN A 333 6.13 12.69 -14.57
CA GLN A 333 7.57 12.50 -14.74
C GLN A 333 7.94 12.13 -16.19
N LEU A 334 7.09 11.35 -16.86
CA LEU A 334 7.30 10.96 -18.25
C LEU A 334 7.03 12.11 -19.23
N HIS A 335 5.87 12.78 -19.14
CA HIS A 335 5.47 13.86 -20.05
C HIS A 335 4.36 14.78 -19.50
N ARG A 336 4.75 15.76 -18.66
CA ARG A 336 3.85 16.76 -18.04
C ARG A 336 2.81 17.41 -18.96
N ALA A 337 3.21 17.95 -20.11
CA ALA A 337 2.29 18.74 -20.95
C ALA A 337 1.12 17.92 -21.52
N LEU A 338 1.36 16.63 -21.78
CA LEU A 338 0.32 15.71 -22.28
C LEU A 338 -0.57 15.20 -21.15
N LEU A 339 -0.01 15.00 -19.96
CA LEU A 339 -0.82 14.74 -18.77
C LEU A 339 -1.78 15.91 -18.49
N GLU A 340 -1.28 17.15 -18.49
CA GLU A 340 -2.12 18.33 -18.28
C GLU A 340 -3.21 18.45 -19.35
N GLU A 341 -2.90 18.11 -20.61
CA GLU A 341 -3.89 18.04 -21.69
C GLU A 341 -4.99 16.98 -21.41
N ILE A 342 -4.61 15.76 -21.02
CA ILE A 342 -5.57 14.68 -20.70
C ILE A 342 -6.45 15.05 -19.50
N GLU A 343 -5.87 15.61 -18.45
CA GLU A 343 -6.61 16.01 -17.24
C GLU A 343 -7.63 17.12 -17.54
N ASN A 344 -7.33 18.00 -18.49
CA ASN A 344 -8.18 19.12 -18.90
C ASN A 344 -9.34 18.71 -19.83
N TYR A 345 -9.40 17.46 -20.29
CA TYR A 345 -10.56 16.99 -21.04
C TYR A 345 -11.76 16.82 -20.12
N ASN A 346 -12.89 17.38 -20.57
CA ASN A 346 -14.15 17.45 -19.85
C ASN A 346 -15.29 16.72 -20.59
N SER A 347 -15.03 16.16 -21.77
CA SER A 347 -16.03 15.39 -22.52
C SER A 347 -15.43 14.18 -23.24
N ILE A 348 -16.25 13.16 -23.48
CA ILE A 348 -15.84 11.91 -24.12
C ILE A 348 -15.41 12.14 -25.57
N GLU A 349 -16.02 13.11 -26.27
CA GLU A 349 -15.68 13.46 -27.64
C GLU A 349 -14.22 13.95 -27.76
N GLN A 350 -13.74 14.63 -26.71
CA GLN A 350 -12.33 15.04 -26.64
C GLN A 350 -11.39 13.83 -26.50
N LEU A 351 -11.84 12.75 -25.86
CA LEU A 351 -11.17 11.44 -25.79
C LEU A 351 -11.74 10.40 -26.78
N SER A 352 -12.12 10.85 -27.97
CA SER A 352 -12.46 9.94 -29.07
C SER A 352 -11.27 9.05 -29.46
N ASP A 353 -11.54 7.94 -30.14
CA ASP A 353 -10.48 6.99 -30.54
C ASP A 353 -9.45 7.61 -31.49
N ASP A 354 -9.87 8.57 -32.33
CA ASP A 354 -8.98 9.35 -33.20
C ASP A 354 -8.07 10.29 -32.39
N ASN A 355 -8.64 11.03 -31.43
CA ASN A 355 -7.84 11.91 -30.55
C ASN A 355 -6.90 11.11 -29.64
N THR A 356 -7.36 9.97 -29.12
CA THR A 356 -6.53 9.05 -28.33
C THR A 356 -5.35 8.55 -29.17
N SER A 357 -5.58 8.19 -30.43
CA SER A 357 -4.51 7.77 -31.35
C SER A 357 -3.50 8.89 -31.61
N LYS A 358 -3.95 10.15 -31.77
CA LYS A 358 -3.08 11.33 -31.90
C LYS A 358 -2.26 11.61 -30.64
N ILE A 359 -2.84 11.44 -29.46
CA ILE A 359 -2.11 11.55 -28.18
C ILE A 359 -1.02 10.50 -28.12
N VAL A 360 -1.33 9.25 -28.44
CA VAL A 360 -0.36 8.15 -28.49
C VAL A 360 0.76 8.41 -29.49
N GLU A 361 0.46 8.94 -30.68
CA GLU A 361 1.47 9.33 -31.66
C GLU A 361 2.38 10.47 -31.16
N ARG A 362 1.81 11.46 -30.46
CA ARG A 362 2.59 12.53 -29.82
C ARG A 362 3.48 12.00 -28.71
N LEU A 363 3.02 11.04 -27.92
CA LEU A 363 3.85 10.38 -26.91
C LEU A 363 5.01 9.62 -27.57
N LYS A 364 4.76 8.89 -28.67
CA LYS A 364 5.83 8.23 -29.46
C LYS A 364 6.87 9.22 -29.98
N THR A 365 6.42 10.32 -30.58
CA THR A 365 7.34 11.33 -31.12
C THR A 365 8.11 12.09 -30.04
N SER A 366 7.62 12.10 -28.79
CA SER A 366 8.36 12.62 -27.62
C SER A 366 9.47 11.69 -27.11
N GLY A 367 9.67 10.53 -27.74
CA GLY A 367 10.72 9.57 -27.40
C GLY A 367 10.40 8.68 -26.21
N LEU A 368 9.11 8.46 -25.92
CA LEU A 368 8.69 7.45 -24.94
C LEU A 368 8.69 6.05 -25.57
N SER A 369 9.14 5.08 -24.79
CA SER A 369 9.04 3.65 -25.11
C SER A 369 7.59 3.17 -25.16
N GLU A 370 7.35 2.00 -25.75
CA GLU A 370 6.01 1.43 -25.80
C GLU A 370 5.44 1.19 -24.40
N SER A 371 6.27 0.74 -23.46
CA SER A 371 5.83 0.52 -22.08
C SER A 371 5.50 1.81 -21.34
N GLU A 372 6.25 2.89 -21.58
CA GLU A 372 5.93 4.21 -21.00
C GLU A 372 4.61 4.78 -21.56
N ILE A 373 4.30 4.51 -22.84
CA ILE A 373 3.03 4.89 -23.47
C ILE A 373 1.85 4.09 -22.89
N GLU A 374 2.06 2.84 -22.50
CA GLU A 374 1.02 2.02 -21.88
C GLU A 374 0.51 2.62 -20.56
N ILE A 375 1.38 3.27 -19.78
CA ILE A 375 1.00 4.01 -18.57
C ILE A 375 0.00 5.13 -18.89
N PHE A 376 0.25 5.89 -19.96
CA PHE A 376 -0.70 6.91 -20.42
C PHE A 376 -1.99 6.30 -20.94
N THR A 377 -1.91 5.14 -21.59
CA THR A 377 -3.09 4.44 -22.12
C THR A 377 -4.00 3.96 -20.98
N ASN A 378 -3.42 3.44 -19.89
CA ASN A 378 -4.14 3.12 -18.66
C ASN A 378 -4.81 4.37 -18.07
N LEU A 379 -4.09 5.49 -17.96
CA LEU A 379 -4.66 6.75 -17.48
C LEU A 379 -5.82 7.25 -18.36
N ILE A 380 -5.66 7.21 -19.69
CA ILE A 380 -6.71 7.62 -20.64
C ILE A 380 -7.94 6.72 -20.49
N ALA A 381 -7.77 5.42 -20.30
CA ALA A 381 -8.88 4.50 -20.08
C ALA A 381 -9.64 4.82 -18.78
N ILE A 382 -8.93 5.13 -17.69
CA ILE A 382 -9.53 5.56 -16.42
C ILE A 382 -10.29 6.90 -16.61
N LYS A 383 -9.66 7.87 -17.27
CA LYS A 383 -10.26 9.18 -17.55
C LYS A 383 -11.51 9.07 -18.44
N LYS A 384 -11.47 8.24 -19.50
CA LYS A 384 -12.61 8.00 -20.40
C LYS A 384 -13.79 7.41 -19.65
N ARG A 385 -13.57 6.41 -18.78
CA ARG A 385 -14.61 5.84 -17.92
C ARG A 385 -15.23 6.88 -16.99
N ASN A 386 -14.40 7.72 -16.37
CA ASN A 386 -14.91 8.80 -15.53
C ASN A 386 -15.78 9.79 -16.33
N LEU A 387 -15.37 10.17 -17.54
CA LEU A 387 -16.17 11.05 -18.41
C LEU A 387 -17.47 10.38 -18.88
N GLU A 388 -17.47 9.06 -19.12
CA GLU A 388 -18.68 8.27 -19.38
C GLU A 388 -19.66 8.31 -18.20
N GLU A 389 -19.18 8.11 -16.98
CA GLU A 389 -20.01 8.21 -15.77
C GLU A 389 -20.53 9.63 -15.54
N VAL A 390 -19.70 10.66 -15.79
CA VAL A 390 -20.12 12.07 -15.69
C VAL A 390 -21.18 12.38 -16.74
N GLN A 391 -20.98 12.01 -18.00
CA GLN A 391 -21.96 12.25 -19.07
C GLN A 391 -23.28 11.53 -18.80
N GLN A 392 -23.23 10.28 -18.31
CA GLN A 392 -24.43 9.54 -17.93
C GLN A 392 -25.17 10.26 -16.80
N ALA A 393 -24.46 10.67 -15.76
CA ALA A 393 -25.04 11.39 -14.63
C ALA A 393 -25.69 12.71 -15.08
N GLU A 394 -25.02 13.49 -15.91
CA GLU A 394 -25.57 14.73 -16.46
C GLU A 394 -26.84 14.51 -17.28
N GLY A 395 -27.01 13.33 -17.90
CA GLY A 395 -28.24 12.93 -18.58
C GLY A 395 -29.40 12.56 -17.64
N GLU A 396 -29.12 12.27 -16.36
CA GLU A 396 -30.12 11.91 -15.35
C GLU A 396 -30.68 13.15 -14.61
N PHE A 397 -29.98 14.29 -14.65
CA PHE A 397 -30.42 15.57 -14.06
C PHE A 397 -31.06 16.49 -15.11
N LEU A 398 -32.01 17.32 -14.67
CA LEU A 398 -32.48 18.45 -15.47
C LEU A 398 -31.36 19.50 -15.52
N VAL A 399 -31.14 20.13 -16.69
CA VAL A 399 -30.06 21.12 -16.88
C VAL A 399 -30.64 22.44 -17.43
N GLY A 400 -30.11 23.58 -17.00
CA GLY A 400 -30.43 24.90 -17.56
C GLY A 400 -31.74 25.50 -17.04
N THR A 401 -32.54 26.12 -17.91
CA THR A 401 -33.77 26.86 -17.50
C THR A 401 -34.86 26.00 -16.86
N SER A 402 -34.67 24.68 -16.88
CA SER A 402 -35.62 23.69 -16.37
C SER A 402 -35.21 23.10 -15.01
N ALA A 403 -33.97 23.36 -14.55
CA ALA A 403 -33.47 22.90 -13.26
C ALA A 403 -33.75 23.94 -12.18
N ASP A 404 -34.17 23.50 -11.00
CA ASP A 404 -34.19 24.39 -9.83
C ASP A 404 -32.80 24.46 -9.16
N ALA A 405 -32.62 25.42 -8.25
CA ALA A 405 -31.33 25.63 -7.59
C ALA A 405 -30.89 24.44 -6.71
N ASN A 406 -31.82 23.59 -6.27
CA ASN A 406 -31.48 22.38 -5.52
C ASN A 406 -30.99 21.28 -6.46
N GLU A 407 -31.65 21.08 -7.60
CA GLU A 407 -31.24 20.11 -8.62
C GLU A 407 -29.84 20.43 -9.17
N GLU A 408 -29.54 21.71 -9.43
CA GLU A 408 -28.21 22.12 -9.88
C GLU A 408 -27.15 21.84 -8.79
N ARG A 409 -27.48 22.07 -7.52
CA ARG A 409 -26.58 21.76 -6.39
C ARG A 409 -26.37 20.25 -6.24
N GLU A 410 -27.42 19.45 -6.35
CA GLU A 410 -27.33 17.98 -6.30
C GLU A 410 -26.47 17.43 -7.44
N ARG A 411 -26.60 18.01 -8.64
CA ARG A 411 -25.73 17.71 -9.78
C ARG A 411 -24.26 18.04 -9.48
N GLU A 412 -23.98 19.24 -8.98
CA GLU A 412 -22.61 19.66 -8.63
C GLU A 412 -21.99 18.74 -7.55
N GLU A 413 -22.75 18.42 -6.51
CA GLU A 413 -22.33 17.48 -5.45
C GLU A 413 -22.05 16.08 -6.03
N PHE A 414 -22.88 15.60 -6.97
CA PHE A 414 -22.69 14.30 -7.62
C PHE A 414 -21.44 14.28 -8.52
N ILE A 415 -21.21 15.34 -9.31
CA ILE A 415 -19.99 15.47 -10.12
C ILE A 415 -18.74 15.47 -9.24
N GLU A 416 -18.79 16.12 -8.08
CA GLU A 416 -17.68 16.12 -7.13
C GLU A 416 -17.43 14.71 -6.54
N ILE A 417 -18.48 13.92 -6.29
CA ILE A 417 -18.35 12.51 -5.92
C ILE A 417 -17.64 11.72 -7.04
N LEU A 418 -18.03 11.91 -8.31
CA LEU A 418 -17.39 11.22 -9.44
C LEU A 418 -15.92 11.62 -9.62
N LYS A 419 -15.55 12.88 -9.38
CA LYS A 419 -14.13 13.30 -9.34
C LYS A 419 -13.36 12.60 -8.24
N ASN A 420 -13.97 12.40 -7.07
CA ASN A 420 -13.36 11.63 -6.00
C ASN A 420 -13.19 10.15 -6.38
N VAL A 421 -14.14 9.56 -7.10
CA VAL A 421 -14.02 8.20 -7.66
C VAL A 421 -12.88 8.13 -8.67
N TYR A 422 -12.76 9.10 -9.58
CA TYR A 422 -11.63 9.19 -10.52
C TYR A 422 -10.27 9.24 -9.79
N ASN A 423 -10.16 10.11 -8.78
CA ASN A 423 -8.96 10.20 -7.96
C ASN A 423 -8.66 8.85 -7.27
N GLN A 424 -9.67 8.16 -6.76
CA GLN A 424 -9.50 6.82 -6.19
C GLN A 424 -9.03 5.81 -7.24
N ASP A 425 -9.62 5.80 -8.43
CA ASP A 425 -9.26 4.88 -9.51
C ASP A 425 -7.81 5.07 -9.96
N CYS A 426 -7.32 6.31 -10.04
CA CYS A 426 -5.91 6.61 -10.32
C CYS A 426 -4.93 6.12 -9.22
N THR A 427 -5.42 5.78 -8.02
CA THR A 427 -4.61 5.31 -6.88
C THR A 427 -4.68 3.79 -6.68
N LYS A 428 -5.61 3.10 -7.34
CA LYS A 428 -5.82 1.63 -7.23
C LYS A 428 -4.66 0.85 -7.84
N ASP A 429 -4.42 -0.36 -7.32
CA ASP A 429 -3.40 -1.28 -7.86
C ASP A 429 -3.59 -1.54 -9.35
N SER A 430 -4.85 -1.63 -9.82
CA SER A 430 -5.18 -1.86 -11.22
C SER A 430 -4.73 -0.74 -12.16
N ALA A 431 -4.57 0.50 -11.68
CA ALA A 431 -3.99 1.57 -12.48
C ALA A 431 -2.53 1.29 -12.82
N PHE A 432 -1.81 0.65 -11.89
CA PHE A 432 -0.38 0.31 -11.99
C PHE A 432 -0.12 -1.08 -12.59
N GLU A 433 -1.17 -1.81 -12.99
CA GLU A 433 -1.04 -3.13 -13.61
C GLU A 433 -0.66 -3.03 -15.09
N LEU A 434 0.46 -3.65 -15.42
CA LEU A 434 1.03 -3.78 -16.76
C LEU A 434 1.47 -5.24 -16.95
N SER A 435 1.75 -5.65 -18.19
CA SER A 435 2.35 -6.97 -18.41
C SER A 435 3.78 -7.03 -17.86
N SER A 436 4.22 -8.19 -17.37
CA SER A 436 5.54 -8.34 -16.73
C SER A 436 6.71 -7.98 -17.65
N SER A 437 6.59 -8.24 -18.96
CA SER A 437 7.60 -7.81 -19.94
C SER A 437 7.68 -6.29 -20.05
N LYS A 438 6.53 -5.61 -20.04
CA LYS A 438 6.44 -4.15 -20.11
C LYS A 438 6.96 -3.47 -18.85
N VAL A 439 6.69 -4.05 -17.67
CA VAL A 439 7.31 -3.60 -16.40
C VAL A 439 8.84 -3.72 -16.45
N THR A 440 9.36 -4.76 -17.08
CA THR A 440 10.82 -4.93 -17.22
C THR A 440 11.42 -3.85 -18.13
N GLU A 441 10.81 -3.60 -19.31
CA GLU A 441 11.23 -2.53 -20.24
C GLU A 441 11.18 -1.14 -19.56
N LEU A 442 10.18 -0.87 -18.71
CA LEU A 442 10.08 0.39 -17.96
C LEU A 442 11.31 0.68 -17.10
N PHE A 443 11.90 -0.35 -16.49
CA PHE A 443 13.09 -0.20 -15.66
C PHE A 443 14.38 -0.01 -16.43
N GLU A 444 14.38 -0.26 -17.73
CA GLU A 444 15.47 0.15 -18.62
C GLU A 444 15.29 1.61 -19.07
N GLY A 445 14.06 2.14 -18.97
CA GLY A 445 13.68 3.49 -19.36
C GLY A 445 13.79 4.56 -18.26
N LYS A 446 12.97 5.61 -18.36
CA LYS A 446 13.03 6.77 -17.45
C LYS A 446 12.61 6.42 -16.01
N THR A 447 11.85 5.34 -15.81
CA THR A 447 11.39 4.95 -14.48
C THR A 447 12.50 4.33 -13.60
N SER A 448 13.65 3.98 -14.18
CA SER A 448 14.86 3.59 -13.43
C SER A 448 15.31 4.64 -12.41
N HIS A 449 15.02 5.93 -12.65
CA HIS A 449 15.42 7.02 -11.76
C HIS A 449 14.75 6.94 -10.38
N PHE A 450 13.55 6.38 -10.27
CA PHE A 450 12.90 6.14 -8.97
C PHE A 450 13.73 5.20 -8.10
N ILE A 451 14.26 4.12 -8.71
CA ILE A 451 15.11 3.14 -8.04
C ILE A 451 16.47 3.79 -7.72
N SER A 452 17.09 4.42 -8.72
CA SER A 452 18.41 5.04 -8.60
C SER A 452 18.45 6.10 -7.50
N ILE A 453 17.44 6.99 -7.41
CA ILE A 453 17.39 8.01 -6.36
C ILE A 453 17.39 7.38 -4.98
N ILE A 454 16.57 6.36 -4.72
CA ILE A 454 16.47 5.74 -3.40
C ILE A 454 17.79 5.03 -3.05
N VAL A 455 18.25 4.16 -3.95
CA VAL A 455 19.46 3.35 -3.76
C VAL A 455 20.68 4.25 -3.59
N LYS A 456 20.91 5.19 -4.51
CA LYS A 456 22.06 6.11 -4.48
C LYS A 456 22.02 7.01 -3.24
N THR A 457 20.85 7.52 -2.84
CA THR A 457 20.71 8.32 -1.61
C THR A 457 21.18 7.52 -0.42
N PHE A 458 20.58 6.35 -0.16
CA PHE A 458 20.89 5.58 1.03
C PHE A 458 22.35 5.12 1.08
N ASN A 459 22.89 4.63 -0.04
CA ASN A 459 24.28 4.16 -0.11
C ASN A 459 25.30 5.29 0.01
N SER A 460 24.92 6.53 -0.32
CA SER A 460 25.82 7.68 -0.29
C SER A 460 25.82 8.44 1.04
N LEU A 461 24.87 8.17 1.95
CA LEU A 461 24.81 8.82 3.27
C LEU A 461 26.00 8.44 4.15
N TRP A 462 26.54 9.42 4.87
CA TRP A 462 27.75 9.25 5.70
C TRP A 462 27.60 8.13 6.74
N PHE A 463 26.41 8.00 7.32
CA PHE A 463 26.19 7.04 8.39
C PHE A 463 26.01 5.63 7.86
N THR A 464 25.42 5.47 6.68
CA THR A 464 25.45 4.21 5.93
C THR A 464 26.88 3.76 5.67
N LYS A 465 27.72 4.65 5.15
CA LYS A 465 29.14 4.36 4.89
C LYS A 465 29.86 3.95 6.17
N LYS A 466 29.59 4.61 7.30
CA LYS A 466 30.14 4.24 8.61
C LYS A 466 29.71 2.83 9.06
N ILE A 467 28.47 2.43 8.82
CA ILE A 467 28.01 1.07 9.13
C ILE A 467 28.82 0.08 8.28
N LYS A 468 28.93 0.31 6.96
CA LYS A 468 29.73 -0.51 6.03
C LYS A 468 31.19 -0.63 6.49
N GLU A 469 31.83 0.51 6.77
CA GLU A 469 33.20 0.60 7.25
C GLU A 469 33.40 -0.07 8.62
N SER A 470 32.39 -0.01 9.51
CA SER A 470 32.47 -0.64 10.83
C SER A 470 32.61 -2.16 10.72
N ILE A 471 31.97 -2.78 9.73
CA ILE A 471 32.06 -4.22 9.46
C ILE A 471 33.37 -4.51 8.71
N LEU A 472 33.66 -3.75 7.65
CA LEU A 472 34.88 -3.91 6.84
C LEU A 472 36.19 -3.75 7.64
N SER A 473 36.16 -3.05 8.78
CA SER A 473 37.35 -2.88 9.62
C SER A 473 37.81 -4.15 10.35
N TYR A 474 37.01 -5.22 10.37
CA TYR A 474 37.34 -6.51 10.98
C TYR A 474 37.92 -7.51 9.97
N ASN A 475 38.53 -8.61 10.42
CA ASN A 475 39.03 -9.69 9.55
C ASN A 475 37.89 -10.60 9.03
N GLY A 476 38.18 -11.57 8.15
CA GLY A 476 37.16 -12.44 7.53
C GLY A 476 36.26 -13.16 8.54
N ASP A 477 36.86 -13.93 9.46
CA ASP A 477 36.13 -14.69 10.49
C ASP A 477 35.31 -13.79 11.42
N GLU A 478 35.83 -12.60 11.75
CA GLU A 478 35.14 -11.63 12.59
C GLU A 478 33.97 -10.94 11.86
N ARG A 479 34.12 -10.66 10.56
CA ARG A 479 33.04 -10.15 9.72
C ARG A 479 31.90 -11.15 9.64
N GLU A 480 32.21 -12.41 9.33
CA GLU A 480 31.23 -13.50 9.27
C GLU A 480 30.46 -13.63 10.59
N LEU A 481 31.18 -13.54 11.72
CA LEU A 481 30.57 -13.53 13.05
C LEU A 481 29.58 -12.37 13.25
N ILE A 482 29.97 -11.14 12.88
CA ILE A 482 29.10 -9.96 12.96
C ILE A 482 27.86 -10.15 12.08
N PHE A 483 28.03 -10.67 10.88
CA PHE A 483 26.93 -10.94 9.96
C PHE A 483 25.96 -11.99 10.50
N ASN A 484 26.46 -13.12 10.96
CA ASN A 484 25.65 -14.18 11.56
C ASN A 484 24.88 -13.66 12.77
N PHE A 485 25.49 -12.76 13.56
CA PHE A 485 24.80 -12.08 14.64
C PHE A 485 23.66 -11.17 14.15
N ILE A 486 23.89 -10.32 13.13
CA ILE A 486 22.85 -9.47 12.54
C ILE A 486 21.67 -10.34 12.04
N VAL A 487 21.94 -11.38 11.27
CA VAL A 487 20.91 -12.31 10.74
C VAL A 487 20.14 -12.96 11.89
N TYR A 488 20.84 -13.48 12.90
CA TYR A 488 20.23 -14.05 14.09
C TYR A 488 19.27 -13.07 14.79
N THR A 489 19.65 -11.79 14.92
CA THR A 489 18.77 -10.79 15.55
C THR A 489 17.51 -10.52 14.74
N HIS A 490 17.58 -10.59 13.42
CA HIS A 490 16.40 -10.47 12.57
C HIS A 490 15.45 -11.68 12.73
N GLU A 491 15.98 -12.89 12.69
CA GLU A 491 15.18 -14.12 12.78
C GLU A 491 14.55 -14.31 14.17
N THR A 492 15.28 -14.04 15.24
CA THR A 492 14.73 -14.12 16.61
C THR A 492 13.59 -13.13 16.84
N LEU A 493 13.67 -11.94 16.25
CA LEU A 493 12.61 -10.94 16.32
C LEU A 493 11.35 -11.35 15.55
N LYS A 494 11.48 -12.07 14.42
CA LYS A 494 10.33 -12.64 13.70
C LYS A 494 9.59 -13.66 14.57
N ILE A 495 10.32 -14.58 15.19
CA ILE A 495 9.74 -15.72 15.92
C ILE A 495 9.05 -15.30 17.23
N HIS A 496 9.65 -14.37 18.00
CA HIS A 496 9.22 -14.15 19.38
C HIS A 496 8.14 -13.07 19.55
N GLY A 497 7.79 -12.33 18.48
CA GLY A 497 6.72 -11.31 18.50
C GLY A 497 6.89 -10.21 19.56
N THR A 498 8.08 -10.09 20.16
CA THR A 498 8.32 -9.20 21.31
C THR A 498 8.47 -7.75 20.87
N THR A 499 7.85 -6.84 21.62
CA THR A 499 8.01 -5.40 21.43
C THR A 499 9.47 -5.01 21.64
N ARG A 500 10.13 -4.54 20.58
CA ARG A 500 11.49 -3.97 20.61
C ARG A 500 11.50 -2.75 21.55
N ARG A 501 12.38 -2.70 22.57
CA ARG A 501 12.75 -1.49 23.34
C ARG A 501 14.11 -1.71 24.04
N LYS A 502 15.01 -0.72 23.89
CA LYS A 502 16.36 -0.50 24.49
C LYS A 502 17.60 -1.22 23.92
N SER A 503 18.73 -0.50 23.88
CA SER A 503 20.10 -1.00 23.65
C SER A 503 20.55 -2.05 24.68
N ASP A 504 19.97 -2.01 25.89
CA ASP A 504 20.04 -3.08 26.90
C ASP A 504 19.70 -4.48 26.33
N LYS A 505 18.94 -4.54 25.22
CA LYS A 505 18.64 -5.79 24.51
C LYS A 505 19.71 -6.20 23.49
N VAL A 506 20.53 -5.32 22.90
CA VAL A 506 21.60 -5.77 21.99
C VAL A 506 22.62 -6.60 22.75
N GLY A 507 23.07 -6.12 23.91
CA GLY A 507 23.93 -6.91 24.79
C GLY A 507 23.30 -8.22 25.25
N LYS A 508 21.97 -8.27 25.39
CA LYS A 508 21.22 -9.52 25.65
C LYS A 508 21.22 -10.43 24.41
N GLN A 509 20.97 -9.90 23.22
CA GLN A 509 21.00 -10.65 21.97
C GLN A 509 22.40 -11.23 21.70
N ILE A 510 23.46 -10.47 21.95
CA ILE A 510 24.85 -10.96 21.85
C ILE A 510 25.05 -12.15 22.79
N LYS A 511 24.55 -12.08 24.04
CA LYS A 511 24.65 -13.18 25.00
C LYS A 511 23.83 -14.40 24.59
N GLU A 512 22.62 -14.20 24.07
CA GLU A 512 21.76 -15.28 23.59
C GLU A 512 22.37 -15.96 22.36
N PHE A 513 22.78 -15.18 21.36
CA PHE A 513 23.51 -15.64 20.17
C PHE A 513 24.77 -16.43 20.54
N ALA A 514 25.60 -15.88 21.44
CA ALA A 514 26.83 -16.54 21.87
C ALA A 514 26.57 -17.86 22.60
N ARG A 515 25.51 -17.93 23.41
CA ARG A 515 25.11 -19.15 24.11
C ARG A 515 24.57 -20.21 23.14
N GLU A 516 23.72 -19.82 22.20
CA GLU A 516 23.05 -20.74 21.27
C GLU A 516 23.99 -21.29 20.19
N ASN A 517 25.02 -20.53 19.84
CA ASN A 517 26.01 -20.90 18.82
C ASN A 517 27.39 -21.24 19.41
N GLU A 518 27.47 -21.45 20.72
CA GLU A 518 28.71 -21.84 21.44
C GLU A 518 29.93 -20.94 21.14
N ILE A 519 29.69 -19.63 20.99
CA ILE A 519 30.70 -18.64 20.62
C ILE A 519 31.64 -18.36 21.80
N SER A 520 32.95 -18.31 21.54
CA SER A 520 33.96 -18.04 22.57
C SER A 520 33.83 -16.65 23.21
N ALA A 521 34.42 -16.45 24.39
CA ALA A 521 34.44 -15.16 25.06
C ALA A 521 35.17 -14.07 24.25
N GLU A 522 36.22 -14.44 23.52
CA GLU A 522 36.98 -13.55 22.63
C GLU A 522 36.12 -13.08 21.45
N LYS A 523 35.45 -14.01 20.75
CA LYS A 523 34.50 -13.70 19.68
C LYS A 523 33.29 -12.88 20.19
N THR A 524 32.81 -13.17 21.39
CA THR A 524 31.76 -12.37 22.04
C THR A 524 32.22 -10.93 22.29
N LYS A 525 33.50 -10.72 22.60
CA LYS A 525 34.08 -9.38 22.78
C LYS A 525 34.09 -8.61 21.45
N VAL A 526 34.45 -9.25 20.34
CA VAL A 526 34.37 -8.65 19.00
C VAL A 526 32.98 -8.06 18.71
N LEU A 527 31.91 -8.82 19.00
CA LEU A 527 30.53 -8.34 18.80
C LEU A 527 30.19 -7.13 19.69
N ARG A 528 30.70 -7.08 20.92
CA ARG A 528 30.47 -5.94 21.83
C ARG A 528 31.23 -4.71 21.38
N ASP A 529 32.52 -4.86 21.07
CA ASP A 529 33.38 -3.78 20.61
C ASP A 529 32.84 -3.19 19.29
N TRP A 530 32.37 -4.05 18.38
CA TRP A 530 31.65 -3.61 17.17
C TRP A 530 30.36 -2.86 17.50
N ASN A 531 29.50 -3.40 18.37
CA ASN A 531 28.25 -2.75 18.76
C ASN A 531 28.47 -1.38 19.41
N GLU A 532 29.42 -1.25 20.32
CA GLU A 532 29.75 0.02 20.98
C GLU A 532 30.19 1.07 19.95
N LYS A 533 31.10 0.70 19.03
CA LYS A 533 31.58 1.57 17.95
C LYS A 533 30.44 2.07 17.05
N ILE A 534 29.52 1.19 16.66
CA ILE A 534 28.39 1.58 15.81
C ILE A 534 27.36 2.41 16.59
N GLU A 535 27.06 2.07 17.84
CA GLU A 535 26.12 2.78 18.70
C GLU A 535 26.56 4.23 18.94
N GLU A 536 27.84 4.46 19.27
CA GLU A 536 28.41 5.80 19.41
C GLU A 536 28.22 6.66 18.15
N SER A 537 28.26 6.05 16.96
CA SER A 537 28.11 6.76 15.70
C SER A 537 26.67 6.98 15.25
N GLN A 538 25.71 6.21 15.79
CA GLN A 538 24.34 6.12 15.27
C GLN A 538 23.24 6.44 16.29
N ALA A 539 23.51 6.43 17.60
CA ALA A 539 22.49 6.37 18.66
C ALA A 539 21.47 7.53 18.66
N GLU A 540 21.77 8.64 17.98
CA GLU A 540 20.93 9.84 17.97
C GLU A 540 20.74 10.40 16.55
N ASN A 541 20.97 9.59 15.52
CA ASN A 541 20.84 10.07 14.14
C ASN A 541 19.38 10.08 13.69
N LEU A 542 18.82 11.28 13.54
CA LEU A 542 17.43 11.51 13.09
C LEU A 542 17.12 10.89 11.73
N LEU A 543 18.09 10.76 10.82
CA LEU A 543 17.88 10.15 9.49
C LEU A 543 17.72 8.62 9.54
N ARG A 544 17.89 8.00 10.71
CA ARG A 544 17.51 6.59 10.95
C ARG A 544 16.02 6.45 11.31
N THR A 545 15.28 7.54 11.41
CA THR A 545 13.84 7.49 11.68
C THR A 545 13.06 7.60 10.37
N LEU A 546 11.85 7.03 10.32
CA LEU A 546 10.98 7.15 9.14
C LEU A 546 10.71 8.62 8.80
N VAL A 547 10.38 9.46 9.80
CA VAL A 547 10.10 10.87 9.55
C VAL A 547 11.34 11.65 9.10
N GLY A 548 12.55 11.26 9.55
CA GLY A 548 13.81 11.82 9.06
C GLY A 548 14.08 11.44 7.60
N GLN A 549 13.73 10.22 7.19
CA GLN A 549 13.82 9.78 5.80
C GLN A 549 12.76 10.44 4.93
N GLU A 550 11.52 10.53 5.40
CA GLU A 550 10.47 11.28 4.73
C GLU A 550 10.89 12.74 4.49
N MET A 551 11.52 13.35 5.50
CA MET A 551 12.09 14.70 5.39
C MET A 551 13.14 14.76 4.29
N LEU A 552 14.12 13.85 4.31
CA LEU A 552 15.22 13.83 3.35
C LEU A 552 14.70 13.70 1.90
N PHE A 553 13.80 12.75 1.63
CA PHE A 553 13.28 12.55 0.29
C PHE A 553 12.33 13.67 -0.15
N THR A 554 11.56 14.26 0.76
CA THR A 554 10.79 15.47 0.48
C THR A 554 11.72 16.63 0.11
N TYR A 555 12.84 16.78 0.83
CA TYR A 555 13.83 17.80 0.53
C TYR A 555 14.47 17.57 -0.85
N ILE A 556 14.91 16.34 -1.16
CA ILE A 556 15.47 15.96 -2.47
C ILE A 556 14.50 16.30 -3.61
N LEU A 557 13.21 15.95 -3.48
CA LEU A 557 12.20 16.29 -4.50
C LEU A 557 11.87 17.78 -4.59
N SER A 558 12.18 18.57 -3.55
CA SER A 558 11.93 20.00 -3.60
C SER A 558 12.97 20.77 -4.41
N GLU A 559 14.09 20.14 -4.77
CA GLU A 559 15.17 20.73 -5.56
C GLU A 559 14.82 20.82 -7.05
N ASN A 560 14.01 19.89 -7.56
CA ASN A 560 13.55 19.89 -8.95
C ASN A 560 12.18 19.21 -9.10
N GLU A 561 11.33 19.75 -9.97
CA GLU A 561 10.01 19.17 -10.24
C GLU A 561 10.09 17.79 -10.92
N LYS A 562 11.14 17.57 -11.72
CA LYS A 562 11.42 16.31 -12.38
C LYS A 562 12.51 15.54 -11.66
N ILE A 563 12.22 14.27 -11.35
CA ILE A 563 13.12 13.34 -10.67
C ILE A 563 14.44 13.19 -11.43
N ASN A 564 14.37 13.12 -12.77
CA ASN A 564 15.55 12.90 -13.61
C ASN A 564 16.50 14.09 -13.67
N ASP A 565 16.05 15.28 -13.26
CA ASP A 565 16.84 16.52 -13.29
C ASP A 565 17.52 16.79 -11.94
N ILE A 566 17.28 15.95 -10.93
CA ILE A 566 17.85 16.11 -9.58
C ILE A 566 19.36 15.79 -9.61
N GLN A 567 20.17 16.80 -9.29
CA GLN A 567 21.62 16.65 -9.07
C GLN A 567 21.87 16.03 -7.69
N LEU A 568 21.74 14.70 -7.61
CA LEU A 568 21.73 14.01 -6.32
C LEU A 568 23.06 14.15 -5.57
N ASP A 569 24.20 14.19 -6.25
CA ASP A 569 25.52 14.25 -5.60
C ASP A 569 25.69 15.52 -4.74
N ASP A 570 25.38 16.70 -5.29
CA ASP A 570 25.43 17.98 -4.57
C ASP A 570 24.52 17.98 -3.33
N VAL A 571 23.31 17.42 -3.47
CA VAL A 571 22.33 17.33 -2.38
C VAL A 571 22.86 16.42 -1.27
N ILE A 572 23.38 15.25 -1.64
CA ILE A 572 23.90 14.28 -0.68
C ILE A 572 25.17 14.80 0.00
N ASP A 573 26.05 15.51 -0.71
CA ASP A 573 27.25 16.11 -0.13
C ASP A 573 26.89 17.18 0.91
N PHE A 574 25.88 18.00 0.62
CA PHE A 574 25.34 18.95 1.60
C PHE A 574 24.79 18.22 2.84
N ILE A 575 23.96 17.19 2.65
CA ILE A 575 23.39 16.39 3.75
C ILE A 575 24.48 15.68 4.57
N ASN A 576 25.49 15.12 3.91
CA ASN A 576 26.63 14.49 4.56
C ASN A 576 27.44 15.49 5.39
N THR A 577 27.62 16.70 4.88
CA THR A 577 28.31 17.77 5.62
C THR A 577 27.52 18.15 6.87
N LEU A 578 26.21 18.33 6.75
CA LEU A 578 25.32 18.56 7.90
C LEU A 578 25.37 17.43 8.93
N GLY A 579 25.44 16.18 8.48
CA GLY A 579 25.63 15.01 9.33
C GLY A 579 26.95 15.04 10.10
N LYS A 580 28.06 15.38 9.43
CA LYS A 580 29.39 15.49 10.05
C LYS A 580 29.46 16.56 11.12
N VAL A 581 28.82 17.71 10.90
CA VAL A 581 28.73 18.79 11.90
C VAL A 581 27.66 18.53 12.97
N GLY A 582 27.00 17.38 12.93
CA GLY A 582 26.08 16.91 13.96
C GLY A 582 24.69 17.53 13.92
N LEU A 583 24.24 18.11 12.80
CA LEU A 583 22.88 18.66 12.69
C LEU A 583 21.82 17.60 12.99
N PHE A 584 21.99 16.39 12.44
CA PHE A 584 21.00 15.30 12.60
C PHE A 584 21.10 14.56 13.93
N ASN A 585 21.90 15.05 14.89
CA ASN A 585 21.96 14.47 16.23
C ASN A 585 20.77 15.00 17.07
N SER A 586 19.84 14.12 17.46
CA SER A 586 18.64 14.45 18.24
C SER A 586 18.91 15.08 19.60
N VAL A 587 20.07 14.85 20.21
CA VAL A 587 20.41 15.43 21.52
C VAL A 587 21.26 16.70 21.40
N LYS A 588 21.65 17.10 20.18
CA LYS A 588 22.45 18.31 19.99
C LYS A 588 21.62 19.54 20.31
N VAL A 589 22.15 20.35 21.21
CA VAL A 589 21.54 21.62 21.64
C VAL A 589 22.46 22.80 21.36
N LEU A 590 21.86 23.96 21.16
CA LEU A 590 22.51 25.23 20.91
C LEU A 590 22.07 26.24 21.97
N LYS A 591 22.96 27.20 22.24
CA LYS A 591 22.60 28.41 22.98
C LYS A 591 22.02 29.44 22.02
N VAL A 592 20.80 29.89 22.27
CA VAL A 592 20.18 31.00 21.53
C VAL A 592 19.91 32.17 22.47
N ASN A 593 20.29 33.37 22.04
CA ASN A 593 20.19 34.60 22.81
C ASN A 593 19.24 35.58 22.10
N PHE A 594 18.40 36.28 22.86
CA PHE A 594 17.47 37.27 22.29
C PHE A 594 17.78 38.66 22.83
N PHE A 595 17.97 39.61 21.92
CA PHE A 595 18.16 41.05 22.21
C PHE A 595 19.30 41.37 23.20
N ASN A 596 20.28 40.47 23.38
CA ASN A 596 21.33 40.57 24.39
C ASN A 596 20.80 40.74 25.83
N ILE A 597 19.61 40.21 26.11
CA ILE A 597 19.01 40.22 27.44
C ILE A 597 19.27 38.85 28.09
N PRO A 598 20.02 38.76 29.21
CA PRO A 598 20.33 37.48 29.85
C PRO A 598 19.09 36.64 30.18
N ASP A 599 18.00 37.28 30.63
CA ASP A 599 16.71 36.63 30.91
C ASP A 599 16.08 35.95 29.69
N PHE A 600 16.49 36.33 28.47
CA PHE A 600 16.04 35.75 27.21
C PHE A 600 17.15 34.95 26.55
N THR A 601 17.74 34.03 27.32
CA THR A 601 18.70 33.06 26.83
C THR A 601 18.15 31.66 27.02
N ILE A 602 18.25 30.82 25.99
CA ILE A 602 17.95 29.39 26.08
C ILE A 602 19.26 28.64 25.83
N GLU A 603 19.80 28.01 26.88
CA GLU A 603 21.09 27.29 26.81
C GLU A 603 20.98 25.96 26.06
N ASN A 604 19.81 25.31 26.11
CA ASN A 604 19.59 23.97 25.58
C ASN A 604 18.50 23.99 24.49
N PHE A 605 18.71 24.74 23.40
CA PHE A 605 17.78 24.81 22.27
C PHE A 605 18.09 23.74 21.22
N ASN A 606 17.16 22.83 20.98
CA ASN A 606 17.32 21.81 19.94
C ASN A 606 16.91 22.37 18.57
N PRO A 607 17.77 22.32 17.53
CA PRO A 607 17.45 22.78 16.17
C PRO A 607 16.21 22.12 15.54
N TRP A 608 15.83 20.94 16.00
CA TRP A 608 14.67 20.20 15.50
C TRP A 608 13.42 20.36 16.38
N SER A 609 13.48 21.19 17.43
CA SER A 609 12.36 21.36 18.34
C SER A 609 11.13 21.92 17.62
N GLU A 610 10.01 21.27 17.87
CA GLU A 610 8.68 21.48 17.28
C GLU A 610 8.59 21.33 15.75
N ILE A 611 9.73 21.12 15.07
CA ILE A 611 9.85 20.70 13.67
C ILE A 611 9.65 19.18 13.59
N LEU A 612 10.64 18.42 14.09
CA LEU A 612 10.63 16.95 14.12
C LEU A 612 10.61 16.38 15.54
N MET A 613 10.90 17.20 16.55
CA MET A 613 10.99 16.77 17.95
C MET A 613 10.00 17.54 18.83
N LYS A 614 9.54 16.92 19.92
CA LYS A 614 8.78 17.55 21.00
C LYS A 614 9.39 17.10 22.31
N GLY A 615 10.22 17.96 22.92
CA GLY A 615 11.16 17.52 23.95
C GLY A 615 12.05 16.41 23.38
N ASP A 616 12.12 15.28 24.09
CA ASP A 616 12.97 14.14 23.70
C ASP A 616 12.23 13.13 22.80
N THR A 617 11.02 13.46 22.34
CA THR A 617 10.19 12.55 21.53
C THR A 617 10.08 13.00 20.08
N MET A 618 10.15 12.05 19.15
CA MET A 618 9.95 12.31 17.73
C MET A 618 8.48 12.59 17.42
N LYS A 619 8.21 13.59 16.56
CA LYS A 619 6.90 13.91 16.01
C LYS A 619 6.74 13.20 14.65
N PRO A 620 6.01 12.08 14.57
CA PRO A 620 5.90 11.33 13.32
C PRO A 620 5.07 12.08 12.27
N GLY A 621 5.20 11.65 11.02
CA GLY A 621 4.30 11.95 9.93
C GLY A 621 4.74 13.06 8.98
N ILE A 622 4.25 12.95 7.74
CA ILE A 622 4.64 13.78 6.60
C ILE A 622 4.54 15.30 6.82
N VAL A 623 3.64 15.77 7.69
CA VAL A 623 3.53 17.21 7.99
C VAL A 623 4.80 17.72 8.67
N ASN A 624 5.36 16.94 9.62
CA ASN A 624 6.60 17.28 10.29
C ASN A 624 7.79 17.06 9.37
N ALA A 625 7.79 16.00 8.55
CA ALA A 625 8.79 15.78 7.51
C ALA A 625 8.90 16.97 6.54
N ASN A 626 7.76 17.51 6.08
CA ASN A 626 7.71 18.72 5.24
C ASN A 626 8.31 19.95 5.92
N LYS A 627 8.12 20.11 7.24
CA LYS A 627 8.80 21.18 7.99
C LYS A 627 10.30 20.95 8.06
N GLY A 628 10.74 19.71 8.27
CA GLY A 628 12.15 19.39 8.24
C GLY A 628 12.77 19.71 6.87
N ALA A 629 12.07 19.39 5.77
CA ALA A 629 12.54 19.64 4.42
C ALA A 629 12.65 21.15 4.13
N ASP A 630 11.66 21.93 4.58
CA ASP A 630 11.74 23.39 4.55
C ASP A 630 12.95 23.93 5.31
N PHE A 631 13.22 23.38 6.50
CA PHE A 631 14.35 23.83 7.30
C PHE A 631 15.69 23.55 6.59
N LEU A 632 15.86 22.37 6.01
CA LEU A 632 17.03 22.04 5.19
C LEU A 632 17.17 22.98 3.98
N TYR A 633 16.05 23.27 3.31
CA TYR A 633 16.02 24.22 2.19
C TYR A 633 16.45 25.63 2.63
N LEU A 634 15.91 26.14 3.74
CA LEU A 634 16.26 27.46 4.26
C LEU A 634 17.73 27.51 4.69
N LEU A 635 18.23 26.44 5.33
CA LEU A 635 19.61 26.33 5.75
C LEU A 635 20.58 26.37 4.55
N ARG A 636 20.33 25.56 3.52
CA ARG A 636 21.17 25.51 2.30
C ARG A 636 21.24 26.86 1.61
N ASN A 637 20.11 27.58 1.55
CA ASN A 637 19.99 28.86 0.88
C ASN A 637 20.29 30.07 1.78
N LYS A 638 20.75 29.83 3.02
CA LYS A 638 21.04 30.88 4.02
C LYS A 638 19.86 31.86 4.23
N MET A 639 18.64 31.35 4.17
CA MET A 639 17.40 32.15 4.27
C MET A 639 16.96 32.26 5.72
N THR A 640 17.12 33.46 6.29
CA THR A 640 16.89 33.75 7.72
C THR A 640 15.74 34.73 7.94
N ASP A 641 15.39 35.53 6.93
CA ASP A 641 14.48 36.67 7.06
C ASP A 641 13.58 36.88 5.84
N ARG A 642 12.65 37.84 5.93
CA ARG A 642 11.66 38.11 4.88
C ARG A 642 12.30 38.68 3.61
N THR A 643 13.44 39.34 3.74
CA THR A 643 14.18 39.99 2.65
C THR A 643 14.86 38.97 1.76
N ASN A 644 15.51 37.96 2.36
CA ASN A 644 16.21 36.90 1.62
C ASN A 644 15.30 35.70 1.26
N ALA A 645 14.21 35.45 1.98
CA ALA A 645 13.30 34.35 1.66
C ALA A 645 12.39 34.61 0.45
N GLN A 646 12.03 35.86 0.16
CA GLN A 646 11.21 36.26 -1.01
C GLN A 646 9.99 35.35 -1.28
N SER A 647 10.05 34.49 -2.31
CA SER A 647 8.96 33.57 -2.68
C SER A 647 8.73 32.44 -1.66
N GLN A 648 9.67 32.24 -0.73
CA GLN A 648 9.69 31.16 0.26
C GLN A 648 9.26 31.62 1.65
N ILE A 649 8.67 32.81 1.79
CA ILE A 649 8.18 33.35 3.08
C ILE A 649 7.26 32.35 3.81
N ARG A 650 6.43 31.59 3.10
CA ARG A 650 5.55 30.59 3.73
C ARG A 650 6.34 29.48 4.44
N LYS A 651 7.44 29.01 3.84
CA LYS A 651 8.35 28.02 4.45
C LYS A 651 9.01 28.59 5.68
N LEU A 652 9.56 29.80 5.54
CA LEU A 652 10.19 30.56 6.62
C LEU A 652 9.24 30.71 7.81
N GLU A 653 8.05 31.25 7.60
CA GLU A 653 7.06 31.47 8.66
C GLU A 653 6.62 30.17 9.34
N ARG A 654 6.57 29.05 8.60
CA ARG A 654 6.25 27.73 9.15
C ARG A 654 7.30 27.24 10.15
N ILE A 655 8.58 27.47 9.88
CA ILE A 655 9.68 27.11 10.78
C ILE A 655 9.74 28.07 11.97
N GLN A 656 9.63 29.37 11.73
CA GLN A 656 9.57 30.39 12.78
C GLN A 656 8.45 30.11 13.79
N LYS A 657 7.25 29.74 13.31
CA LYS A 657 6.13 29.34 14.18
C LYS A 657 6.41 28.07 14.97
N SER A 658 7.19 27.14 14.43
CA SER A 658 7.55 25.91 15.17
C SER A 658 8.51 26.26 16.31
N TYR A 659 9.57 27.03 16.03
CA TYR A 659 10.49 27.50 17.08
C TYR A 659 9.82 28.41 18.11
N ALA A 660 8.85 29.24 17.68
CA ALA A 660 8.06 30.08 18.57
C ALA A 660 7.42 29.27 19.71
N LEU A 661 6.87 28.08 19.41
CA LEU A 661 6.22 27.23 20.41
C LEU A 661 7.21 26.81 21.51
N GLU A 662 8.39 26.33 21.11
CA GLU A 662 9.45 25.93 22.04
C GLU A 662 9.95 27.12 22.88
N ILE A 663 10.19 28.26 22.24
CA ILE A 663 10.74 29.44 22.90
C ILE A 663 9.74 30.01 23.91
N LEU A 664 8.47 30.15 23.53
CA LEU A 664 7.43 30.63 24.44
C LEU A 664 7.25 29.65 25.61
N ASN A 665 7.28 28.33 25.36
CA ASN A 665 7.20 27.35 26.45
C ASN A 665 8.37 27.45 27.44
N LYS A 666 9.58 27.78 26.97
CA LYS A 666 10.79 27.89 27.82
C LYS A 666 10.92 29.24 28.53
N LEU A 667 10.60 30.35 27.86
CA LEU A 667 10.79 31.70 28.40
C LEU A 667 9.55 32.21 29.15
N GLU A 668 8.36 31.85 28.70
CA GLU A 668 7.09 32.49 29.11
C GLU A 668 6.29 31.68 30.13
N ARG A 669 6.71 30.45 30.50
CA ARG A 669 5.91 29.44 31.24
C ARG A 669 5.03 30.04 32.36
N ASP A 670 3.80 30.41 31.99
CA ASP A 670 2.76 31.10 32.78
C ASP A 670 3.18 32.40 33.50
N ASP A 671 4.20 33.10 32.97
CA ASP A 671 4.73 34.36 33.50
C ASP A 671 4.36 35.54 32.59
N SER A 672 3.23 36.19 32.90
CA SER A 672 2.74 37.35 32.13
C SER A 672 3.70 38.54 32.17
N GLN A 673 4.50 38.68 33.23
CA GLN A 673 5.51 39.75 33.33
C GLN A 673 6.68 39.51 32.38
N LYS A 674 7.15 38.26 32.26
CA LYS A 674 8.14 37.90 31.22
C LYS A 674 7.59 38.14 29.82
N ARG A 675 6.33 37.80 29.56
CA ARG A 675 5.68 38.09 28.27
C ARG A 675 5.70 39.58 27.94
N LEU A 676 5.38 40.44 28.91
CA LEU A 676 5.45 41.90 28.73
C LEU A 676 6.89 42.37 28.45
N LYS A 677 7.88 41.86 29.19
CA LYS A 677 9.29 42.18 28.92
C LYS A 677 9.72 41.77 27.50
N MET A 678 9.28 40.60 27.03
CA MET A 678 9.56 40.14 25.66
C MET A 678 8.93 41.06 24.62
N TYR A 679 7.69 41.49 24.84
CA TYR A 679 6.99 42.45 23.99
C TYR A 679 7.73 43.80 23.92
N LEU A 680 8.11 44.36 25.07
CA LEU A 680 8.83 45.63 25.15
C LEU A 680 10.23 45.55 24.51
N ALA A 681 10.91 44.42 24.63
CA ALA A 681 12.18 44.18 23.95
C ALA A 681 12.00 44.15 22.43
N LEU A 682 10.97 43.45 21.94
CA LEU A 682 10.64 43.41 20.51
C LEU A 682 10.24 44.80 19.97
N GLN A 683 9.50 45.60 20.74
CA GLN A 683 9.12 46.95 20.33
C GLN A 683 10.36 47.82 20.05
N LYS A 684 11.40 47.68 20.89
CA LYS A 684 12.69 48.38 20.77
C LYS A 684 13.66 47.76 19.76
N PHE A 685 13.34 46.60 19.21
CA PHE A 685 14.24 45.92 18.28
C PHE A 685 14.31 46.67 16.94
N PRO A 686 15.51 47.07 16.47
CA PRO A 686 15.67 47.89 15.26
C PRO A 686 15.36 47.12 13.97
N ASP A 687 15.53 45.79 13.97
CA ASP A 687 15.42 44.97 12.77
C ASP A 687 14.11 44.19 12.67
N LYS A 688 13.06 44.64 13.38
CA LYS A 688 11.75 43.97 13.39
C LYS A 688 11.13 43.81 11.99
N GLN A 689 11.42 44.70 11.06
CA GLN A 689 11.01 44.64 9.65
C GLN A 689 11.58 43.45 8.88
N LEU A 690 12.72 42.89 9.31
CA LEU A 690 13.28 41.69 8.71
C LEU A 690 12.39 40.47 8.99
N TYR A 691 11.64 40.48 10.10
CA TYR A 691 10.92 39.30 10.58
C TYR A 691 9.41 39.44 10.60
N LEU A 692 8.89 40.66 10.70
CA LEU A 692 7.47 40.96 10.84
C LEU A 692 6.91 41.67 9.60
N SER A 693 5.64 41.41 9.30
CA SER A 693 4.91 42.16 8.29
C SER A 693 4.58 43.58 8.77
N PRO A 694 4.26 44.52 7.87
CA PRO A 694 3.84 45.86 8.27
C PRO A 694 2.64 45.88 9.25
N SER A 695 1.69 44.96 9.07
CA SER A 695 0.52 44.86 9.96
C SER A 695 0.86 44.25 11.33
N GLU A 696 1.86 43.37 11.40
CA GLU A 696 2.39 42.84 12.66
C GLU A 696 3.22 43.90 13.40
N ILE A 697 3.99 44.73 12.68
CA ILE A 697 4.74 45.86 13.24
C ILE A 697 3.79 46.87 13.87
N SER A 698 2.73 47.27 13.16
CA SER A 698 1.74 48.21 13.69
C SER A 698 1.07 47.70 14.98
N ALA A 699 0.84 46.39 15.09
CA ALA A 699 0.28 45.81 16.31
C ALA A 699 1.25 45.81 17.50
N ILE A 700 2.58 45.78 17.29
CA ILE A 700 3.56 45.87 18.39
C ILE A 700 3.89 47.30 18.81
N GLU A 701 3.27 48.30 18.16
CA GLU A 701 3.32 49.71 18.58
C GLU A 701 2.22 50.06 19.60
N GLU A 702 1.25 49.16 19.79
CA GLU A 702 0.23 49.27 20.85
C GLU A 702 0.90 49.32 22.24
N LYS A 703 0.27 50.02 23.20
CA LYS A 703 0.79 50.16 24.57
C LYS A 703 -0.04 49.33 25.52
N PHE A 704 0.63 48.55 26.37
CA PHE A 704 0.00 47.69 27.37
C PHE A 704 0.61 47.94 28.75
N ASP A 705 -0.24 48.09 29.76
CA ASP A 705 0.19 48.32 31.15
C ASP A 705 0.55 47.02 31.89
N SER A 706 0.09 45.87 31.39
CA SER A 706 0.42 44.56 31.94
C SER A 706 0.44 43.48 30.85
N GLY A 707 1.16 42.38 31.09
CA GLY A 707 1.23 41.26 30.15
C GLY A 707 -0.05 40.44 30.01
N ASP A 708 -0.99 40.59 30.95
CA ASP A 708 -2.31 39.94 30.91
C ASP A 708 -3.23 40.60 29.87
N LEU A 709 -2.95 41.85 29.50
CA LEU A 709 -3.67 42.58 28.46
C LEU A 709 -3.18 42.23 27.05
N LEU A 710 -2.07 41.50 26.91
CA LEU A 710 -1.56 41.06 25.62
C LEU A 710 -2.48 39.99 25.02
N THR A 711 -3.12 40.35 23.92
CA THR A 711 -4.02 39.43 23.20
C THR A 711 -3.27 38.24 22.58
N PRO A 712 -3.96 37.14 22.22
CA PRO A 712 -3.36 36.02 21.49
C PRO A 712 -2.64 36.45 20.21
N LYS A 713 -3.10 37.51 19.54
CA LYS A 713 -2.43 38.11 18.37
C LYS A 713 -1.04 38.62 18.74
N HIS A 714 -0.90 39.39 19.81
CA HIS A 714 0.40 39.91 20.27
C HIS A 714 1.33 38.77 20.67
N ARG A 715 0.81 37.76 21.37
CA ARG A 715 1.58 36.55 21.73
C ARG A 715 2.13 35.84 20.49
N ASN A 716 1.32 35.68 19.45
CA ASN A 716 1.75 35.08 18.19
C ASN A 716 2.83 35.92 17.49
N ILE A 717 2.73 37.26 17.52
CA ILE A 717 3.74 38.15 16.93
C ILE A 717 5.06 38.06 17.70
N ILE A 718 5.02 38.08 19.04
CA ILE A 718 6.21 37.87 19.89
C ILE A 718 6.85 36.53 19.55
N GLY A 719 6.06 35.45 19.56
CA GLY A 719 6.54 34.11 19.23
C GLY A 719 7.20 34.06 17.86
N LYS A 720 6.57 34.63 16.83
CA LYS A 720 7.11 34.67 15.46
C LYS A 720 8.46 35.39 15.40
N ALA A 721 8.59 36.57 16.02
CA ALA A 721 9.83 37.34 16.01
C ALA A 721 10.97 36.60 16.73
N PHE A 722 10.69 36.04 17.93
CA PHE A 722 11.68 35.24 18.65
C PHE A 722 12.05 33.96 17.89
N GLY A 723 11.06 33.28 17.29
CA GLY A 723 11.30 32.12 16.43
C GLY A 723 12.19 32.44 15.22
N ALA A 724 12.04 33.63 14.64
CA ALA A 724 12.87 34.11 13.55
C ALA A 724 14.31 34.44 13.96
N ILE A 725 14.49 35.08 15.11
CA ILE A 725 15.81 35.37 15.67
C ILE A 725 16.54 34.07 16.04
N ALA A 726 15.82 33.07 16.57
CA ALA A 726 16.37 31.75 16.83
C ALA A 726 16.77 31.04 15.54
N LEU A 727 15.89 31.04 14.52
CA LEU A 727 16.19 30.44 13.22
C LEU A 727 17.44 31.05 12.57
N THR A 728 17.59 32.37 12.65
CA THR A 728 18.78 33.08 12.16
C THR A 728 20.04 32.57 12.86
N GLN A 729 20.05 32.53 14.20
CA GLN A 729 21.18 32.00 14.96
C GLN A 729 21.51 30.53 14.66
N VAL A 730 20.48 29.68 14.47
CA VAL A 730 20.70 28.28 14.10
C VAL A 730 21.33 28.16 12.71
N ILE A 731 20.80 28.89 11.73
CA ILE A 731 21.31 28.87 10.35
C ILE A 731 22.73 29.41 10.30
N ASP A 732 23.01 30.53 10.98
CA ASP A 732 24.35 31.12 11.03
C ASP A 732 25.36 30.17 11.69
N TYR A 733 24.99 29.54 12.81
CA TYR A 733 25.82 28.56 13.49
C TYR A 733 26.22 27.40 12.58
N TYR A 734 25.26 26.80 11.88
CA TYR A 734 25.56 25.66 11.01
C TYR A 734 26.30 26.07 9.74
N ASN A 735 26.01 27.23 9.15
CA ASN A 735 26.78 27.73 8.02
C ASN A 735 28.24 27.99 8.40
N GLN A 736 28.51 28.55 9.58
CA GLN A 736 29.88 28.70 10.09
C GLN A 736 30.58 27.34 10.24
N LEU A 737 29.87 26.30 10.69
CA LEU A 737 30.45 24.96 10.78
C LEU A 737 30.65 24.27 9.43
N ILE A 738 29.89 24.66 8.39
CA ILE A 738 30.04 24.14 7.03
C ILE A 738 31.22 24.81 6.32
N GLU A 739 31.49 26.08 6.63
CA GLU A 739 32.58 26.87 6.03
C GLU A 739 33.96 26.57 6.64
N ASN A 740 34.00 26.06 7.87
CA ASN A 740 35.22 25.62 8.58
C ASN A 740 35.49 24.13 8.36
#